data_AF-A0A8H9GIA5-F1
#
_entry.id   AF-A0A8H9GIA5-F1
#
_cell.length_a   1.000
_cell.length_b   1.000
_cell.length_c   1.000
_cell.angle_alpha   90.00
_cell.angle_beta   90.00
_cell.angle_gamma   90.00
#
_symmetry.space_group_name_H-M   'P 1'
#
loop_
_entity.id
_entity.type
_entity.pdbx_description
1 polymer ?
#
loop_
_entity_poly.entity_id
_entity_poly.type
_entity_poly.pdbx_seq_one_letter_code
_entity_poly.pdbx_strand_id
1 'polypeptide(L)'
;MRLTLQPTPEQAHALNDTRTHVSRLMNGLLVQARRHPDTPTDDLLHAHPDAPTLPHATRRAAAQAAHDARHNTRGGLKGESYWLDARSLRLNPDTGHVTLWTLQGRHTIPTRLGNYQRHLLKSGRVQGGRVTQARNGDWYVNVQLDTPAAPTRPKAGADPLAPRTDQLEREGNFAQIVRLLRGRTLTPKQEGQLAIALLETSETDAGELRLMKAVDSPQPDARIFLGFSILAATRNGPANRLDFALRGLAAQPDDFTRWWLRCSQSRALVELGRPAEAREVITTVLTEIPVSEIRSRARALYFAQGIYAALDDFEGQDRYAREALRLFDLLGIFSEGLSLRLDLAYRTFFEGRPDEAFSMIREVFQHASHLNGPRLAAAHLVTGEMLLLSERFEEALEHFDQMLAVQQKHGSDRLEAPARAFRAECLWRMGQMDWSGFERQIEALRPTQEFDHVTRAFYLGLIAFEMDDLTTAQQQFEKVIVGVALMDGFRLRSHAFLAYCRWAQGQALEDASADLLDVMNQVGGELALAIDADRLAALYSACELQNLGAGAARRLSQRARPVLHLRLLGGWEARINDEEVQIRLRKARELLAFLVMHGPATRDQLITALWDGSARRELGSYLKQALHGLREALRPYLPVGVDPVPLMGGHYRLSEKLSVSCDAAQLAQSPHAGAARDDLTGYMTGAFLAEVDSEWAGVLREQLQLRLLTLIMAAGQERQATHPEEAAQIYLKTTQINPLFETGWEAAAEAYEQAGLFHLAQQTRTTLQQLLEAEFS
;
A
#
# COMPACT_ATOMS: atom_id res chain seq x y z
N MET A 1 7.44 -22.51 -25.95
CA MET A 1 8.54 -22.87 -25.04
C MET A 1 9.72 -21.93 -25.26
N ARG A 2 10.18 -21.21 -24.23
CA ARG A 2 11.34 -20.29 -24.34
C ARG A 2 12.65 -21.04 -24.06
N LEU A 3 13.65 -20.84 -24.91
CA LEU A 3 15.01 -21.39 -24.77
C LEU A 3 16.03 -20.25 -24.82
N THR A 4 16.80 -20.07 -23.74
CA THR A 4 17.86 -19.04 -23.69
C THR A 4 19.06 -19.51 -24.50
N LEU A 5 19.46 -18.72 -25.49
CA LEU A 5 20.62 -18.98 -26.33
C LEU A 5 21.87 -18.42 -25.65
N GLN A 6 22.99 -19.10 -25.82
CA GLN A 6 24.31 -18.66 -25.34
C GLN A 6 25.23 -18.42 -26.55
N PRO A 7 24.96 -17.39 -27.38
CA PRO A 7 25.73 -17.15 -28.58
C PRO A 7 27.13 -16.61 -28.25
N THR A 8 28.12 -16.97 -29.06
CA THR A 8 29.39 -16.23 -29.11
C THR A 8 29.16 -14.80 -29.62
N PRO A 9 30.10 -13.86 -29.42
CA PRO A 9 29.96 -12.49 -29.95
C PRO A 9 29.67 -12.45 -31.46
N GLU A 10 30.33 -13.32 -32.24
CA GLU A 10 30.10 -13.46 -33.68
C GLU A 10 28.68 -13.96 -33.99
N GLN A 11 28.20 -14.98 -33.27
CA GLN A 11 26.83 -15.49 -33.43
C GLN A 11 25.78 -14.46 -33.02
N ALA A 12 26.03 -13.70 -31.95
CA ALA A 12 25.14 -12.62 -31.49
C ALA A 12 25.06 -11.50 -32.54
N HIS A 13 26.18 -11.19 -33.20
CA HIS A 13 26.22 -10.25 -34.31
C HIS A 13 25.39 -10.76 -35.50
N ALA A 14 25.56 -12.01 -35.93
CA ALA A 14 24.77 -12.62 -37.01
C ALA A 14 23.25 -12.65 -36.73
N LEU A 15 22.86 -12.91 -35.48
CA LEU A 15 21.47 -12.84 -35.02
C LEU A 15 20.92 -11.40 -35.10
N ASN A 16 21.72 -10.42 -34.66
CA ASN A 16 21.33 -9.01 -34.68
C ASN A 16 21.22 -8.46 -36.11
N ASP A 17 22.12 -8.84 -37.01
CA ASP A 17 22.09 -8.45 -38.42
C ASP A 17 20.83 -8.97 -39.10
N THR A 18 20.51 -10.25 -38.86
CA THR A 18 19.29 -10.88 -39.38
C THR A 18 18.04 -10.17 -38.85
N ARG A 19 17.99 -9.89 -37.54
CA ARG A 19 16.90 -9.14 -36.91
C ARG A 19 16.73 -7.73 -37.53
N THR A 20 17.85 -7.03 -37.73
CA THR A 20 17.87 -5.67 -38.29
C THR A 20 17.39 -5.68 -39.74
N HIS A 21 17.80 -6.67 -40.53
CA HIS A 21 17.35 -6.84 -41.91
C HIS A 21 15.85 -7.14 -41.99
N VAL A 22 15.33 -8.04 -41.14
CA VAL A 22 13.88 -8.32 -41.06
C VAL A 22 13.11 -7.07 -40.64
N SER A 23 13.64 -6.28 -39.69
CA SER A 23 13.04 -5.01 -39.29
C SER A 23 12.96 -4.01 -40.44
N ARG A 24 14.00 -3.93 -41.28
CA ARG A 24 14.01 -3.07 -42.49
C ARG A 24 12.96 -3.53 -43.49
N LEU A 25 12.89 -4.83 -43.77
CA LEU A 25 11.86 -5.41 -44.64
C LEU A 25 10.45 -5.10 -44.13
N MET A 26 10.17 -5.35 -42.85
CA MET A 26 8.85 -5.09 -42.24
C MET A 26 8.42 -3.63 -42.38
N ASN A 27 9.33 -2.70 -42.08
CA ASN A 27 9.03 -1.28 -42.18
C ASN A 27 8.92 -0.80 -43.64
N GLY A 28 9.74 -1.34 -44.55
CA GLY A 28 9.63 -1.09 -45.99
C GLY A 28 8.29 -1.56 -46.55
N LEU A 29 7.85 -2.77 -46.19
CA LEU A 29 6.54 -3.30 -46.55
C LEU A 29 5.39 -2.49 -45.96
N LEU A 30 5.50 -2.04 -44.71
CA LEU A 30 4.47 -1.19 -44.10
C LEU A 30 4.34 0.15 -44.83
N VAL A 31 5.44 0.77 -45.25
CA VAL A 31 5.43 2.01 -46.04
C VAL A 31 4.78 1.77 -47.41
N GLN A 32 5.12 0.68 -48.10
CA GLN A 32 4.51 0.33 -49.38
C GLN A 32 3.02 0.01 -49.24
N ALA A 33 2.64 -0.76 -48.22
CA ALA A 33 1.24 -1.12 -47.94
C ALA A 33 0.36 0.09 -47.61
N ARG A 34 0.94 1.15 -47.02
CA ARG A 34 0.24 2.42 -46.80
C ARG A 34 0.10 3.26 -48.08
N ARG A 35 1.07 3.17 -49.00
CA ARG A 35 1.02 3.86 -50.31
C ARG A 35 0.09 3.17 -51.30
N HIS A 36 -0.07 1.85 -51.17
CA HIS A 36 -0.91 1.02 -52.03
C HIS A 36 -1.88 0.17 -51.17
N PRO A 37 -2.90 0.79 -50.56
CA PRO A 37 -3.78 0.13 -49.60
C PRO A 37 -4.59 -1.04 -50.19
N ASP A 38 -4.83 -1.03 -51.50
CA ASP A 38 -5.59 -2.06 -52.20
C ASP A 38 -4.72 -3.24 -52.68
N THR A 39 -3.39 -3.14 -52.55
CA THR A 39 -2.47 -4.21 -52.94
C THR A 39 -2.21 -5.15 -51.76
N PRO A 40 -2.38 -6.47 -51.94
CA PRO A 40 -1.98 -7.47 -50.94
C PRO A 40 -0.51 -7.32 -50.56
N THR A 41 -0.21 -7.41 -49.27
CA THR A 41 1.17 -7.33 -48.74
C THR A 41 2.07 -8.46 -49.23
N ASP A 42 1.50 -9.61 -49.61
CA ASP A 42 2.24 -10.71 -50.24
C ASP A 42 2.74 -10.34 -51.65
N ASP A 43 1.98 -9.54 -52.41
CA ASP A 43 2.41 -9.05 -53.73
C ASP A 43 3.51 -7.98 -53.60
N LEU A 44 3.38 -7.09 -52.60
CA LEU A 44 4.42 -6.11 -52.26
C LEU A 44 5.72 -6.78 -51.77
N LEU A 45 5.59 -7.88 -51.03
CA LEU A 45 6.71 -8.71 -50.60
C LEU A 45 7.50 -9.29 -51.79
N HIS A 46 6.82 -9.71 -52.86
CA HIS A 46 7.49 -10.24 -54.05
C HIS A 46 8.33 -9.18 -54.79
N ALA A 47 7.94 -7.92 -54.72
CA ALA A 47 8.66 -6.80 -55.36
C ALA A 47 9.74 -6.17 -54.46
N HIS A 48 9.86 -6.58 -53.19
CA HIS A 48 10.76 -5.94 -52.23
C HIS A 48 12.21 -6.47 -52.34
N PRO A 49 13.24 -5.61 -52.47
CA PRO A 49 14.63 -6.03 -52.73
C PRO A 49 15.24 -6.87 -51.59
N ASP A 50 14.84 -6.63 -50.34
CA ASP A 50 15.30 -7.38 -49.15
C ASP A 50 14.55 -8.72 -48.93
N ALA A 51 13.57 -9.09 -49.78
CA ALA A 51 12.80 -10.33 -49.58
C ALA A 51 13.55 -11.62 -49.96
N PRO A 52 14.27 -11.73 -51.10
CA PRO A 52 14.84 -13.00 -51.57
C PRO A 52 15.88 -13.63 -50.63
N THR A 53 16.52 -12.81 -49.79
CA THR A 53 17.56 -13.21 -48.84
C THR A 53 17.03 -13.95 -47.62
N LEU A 54 15.70 -13.97 -47.38
CA LEU A 54 15.09 -14.51 -46.17
C LEU A 54 14.28 -15.81 -46.39
N PRO A 55 14.24 -16.70 -45.38
CA PRO A 55 13.38 -17.88 -45.41
C PRO A 55 11.92 -17.52 -45.66
N HIS A 56 11.20 -18.41 -46.36
CA HIS A 56 9.80 -18.19 -46.74
C HIS A 56 8.89 -17.86 -45.54
N ALA A 57 9.05 -18.59 -44.42
CA ALA A 57 8.26 -18.33 -43.22
C ALA A 57 8.57 -16.97 -42.57
N THR A 58 9.83 -16.53 -42.61
CA THR A 58 10.26 -15.21 -42.12
C THR A 58 9.65 -14.09 -42.97
N ARG A 59 9.68 -14.25 -44.31
CA ARG A 59 9.05 -13.32 -45.24
C ARG A 59 7.55 -13.18 -45.01
N ARG A 60 6.83 -14.31 -44.89
CA ARG A 60 5.39 -14.31 -44.62
C ARG A 60 5.04 -13.66 -43.28
N ALA A 61 5.82 -13.94 -42.22
CA ALA A 61 5.62 -13.29 -40.93
C ALA A 61 5.82 -11.77 -41.01
N ALA A 62 6.79 -11.31 -41.80
CA ALA A 62 7.00 -9.88 -42.04
C ALA A 62 5.85 -9.23 -42.83
N ALA A 63 5.36 -9.88 -43.89
CA ALA A 63 4.23 -9.41 -44.67
C ALA A 63 2.91 -9.36 -43.87
N GLN A 64 2.67 -10.36 -43.02
CA GLN A 64 1.52 -10.37 -42.11
C GLN A 64 1.59 -9.23 -41.08
N ALA A 65 2.74 -9.03 -40.46
CA ALA A 65 2.92 -7.94 -39.49
C ALA A 65 2.72 -6.55 -40.13
N ALA A 66 3.15 -6.36 -41.38
CA ALA A 66 2.89 -5.15 -42.14
C ALA A 66 1.39 -5.01 -42.49
N HIS A 67 0.71 -6.11 -42.84
CA HIS A 67 -0.72 -6.13 -43.11
C HIS A 67 -1.54 -5.67 -41.90
N ASP A 68 -1.28 -6.27 -40.74
CA ASP A 68 -2.02 -6.00 -39.50
C ASP A 68 -1.83 -4.55 -39.02
N ALA A 69 -0.64 -3.98 -39.26
CA ALA A 69 -0.28 -2.65 -38.81
C ALA A 69 -0.67 -1.51 -39.76
N ARG A 70 -1.07 -1.81 -41.01
CA ARG A 70 -1.25 -0.79 -42.07
C ARG A 70 -2.32 0.26 -41.73
N HIS A 71 -3.37 -0.12 -40.99
CA HIS A 71 -4.51 0.75 -40.66
C HIS A 71 -4.50 1.29 -39.23
N ASN A 72 -3.88 0.58 -38.28
CA ASN A 72 -4.11 0.81 -36.85
C ASN A 72 -2.90 1.32 -36.06
N THR A 73 -1.70 1.32 -36.65
CA THR A 73 -0.47 1.68 -35.93
C THR A 73 0.01 3.08 -36.31
N ARG A 74 0.20 3.98 -35.35
CA ARG A 74 0.94 5.24 -35.55
C ARG A 74 2.44 4.98 -35.38
N GLY A 75 3.24 5.20 -36.42
CA GLY A 75 4.69 4.93 -36.43
C GLY A 75 5.11 3.69 -37.23
N GLY A 76 6.33 3.22 -36.98
CA GLY A 76 6.93 2.01 -37.59
C GLY A 76 6.82 0.77 -36.70
N LEU A 77 7.09 -0.41 -37.28
CA LEU A 77 7.11 -1.69 -36.57
C LEU A 77 8.42 -1.86 -35.81
N LYS A 78 8.32 -2.27 -34.54
CA LYS A 78 9.48 -2.60 -33.70
C LYS A 78 10.05 -3.96 -34.08
N GLY A 79 11.22 -3.98 -34.72
CA GLY A 79 11.91 -5.21 -35.13
C GLY A 79 12.64 -5.93 -34.00
N GLU A 80 11.94 -6.22 -32.91
CA GLU A 80 12.54 -6.88 -31.72
C GLU A 80 12.71 -8.39 -31.92
N SER A 81 12.10 -8.96 -32.96
CA SER A 81 12.10 -10.41 -33.20
C SER A 81 11.91 -10.79 -34.67
N TYR A 82 12.24 -12.03 -35.00
CA TYR A 82 11.92 -12.63 -36.31
C TYR A 82 11.54 -14.11 -36.17
N TRP A 83 10.73 -14.60 -37.11
CA TRP A 83 10.20 -15.97 -37.11
C TRP A 83 11.01 -16.90 -38.01
N LEU A 84 11.23 -18.14 -37.56
CA LEU A 84 11.84 -19.23 -38.34
C LEU A 84 10.93 -20.45 -38.31
N ASP A 85 10.86 -21.19 -39.42
CA ASP A 85 10.15 -22.46 -39.51
C ASP A 85 11.00 -23.65 -39.04
N ALA A 86 10.40 -24.84 -38.97
CA ALA A 86 11.09 -26.09 -38.63
C ALA A 86 12.25 -26.46 -39.58
N ARG A 87 12.34 -25.85 -40.78
CA ARG A 87 13.47 -26.08 -41.70
C ARG A 87 14.65 -25.17 -41.38
N SER A 88 14.37 -24.00 -40.82
CA SER A 88 15.32 -22.94 -40.52
C SER A 88 15.68 -22.87 -39.03
N LEU A 89 14.97 -23.63 -38.19
CA LEU A 89 15.21 -23.82 -36.75
C LEU A 89 15.17 -25.31 -36.42
N ARG A 90 16.28 -25.86 -35.93
CA ARG A 90 16.41 -27.23 -35.43
C ARG A 90 16.93 -27.23 -34.00
N LEU A 91 16.47 -28.20 -33.22
CA LEU A 91 16.80 -28.33 -31.81
C LEU A 91 17.34 -29.74 -31.58
N ASN A 92 18.46 -29.84 -30.88
CA ASN A 92 19.01 -31.11 -30.43
C ASN A 92 18.90 -31.19 -28.89
N PRO A 93 17.93 -31.96 -28.35
CA PRO A 93 17.66 -32.02 -26.91
C PRO A 93 18.77 -32.73 -26.13
N ASP A 94 19.51 -33.63 -26.78
CA ASP A 94 20.55 -34.44 -26.14
C ASP A 94 21.83 -33.63 -25.98
N THR A 95 22.20 -32.85 -26.99
CA THR A 95 23.39 -32.00 -26.93
C THR A 95 23.12 -30.62 -26.37
N GLY A 96 21.85 -30.19 -26.22
CA GLY A 96 21.52 -28.85 -25.71
C GLY A 96 21.85 -27.73 -26.68
N HIS A 97 21.71 -27.95 -27.99
CA HIS A 97 22.02 -26.97 -29.01
C HIS A 97 20.81 -26.60 -29.87
N VAL A 98 20.75 -25.35 -30.30
CA VAL A 98 19.81 -24.82 -31.28
C VAL A 98 20.57 -24.48 -32.55
N THR A 99 20.21 -25.10 -33.67
CA THR A 99 20.70 -24.68 -34.99
C THR A 99 19.65 -23.79 -35.64
N LEU A 100 20.01 -22.55 -35.92
CA LEU A 100 19.12 -21.57 -36.54
C LEU A 100 19.76 -20.94 -37.77
N TRP A 101 18.93 -20.48 -38.69
CA TRP A 101 19.35 -19.75 -39.88
C TRP A 101 19.53 -18.25 -39.60
N THR A 102 20.56 -17.66 -40.20
CA THR A 102 20.86 -16.22 -40.23
C THR A 102 21.32 -15.81 -41.63
N LEU A 103 21.44 -14.51 -41.88
CA LEU A 103 22.03 -13.99 -43.12
C LEU A 103 23.49 -14.40 -43.33
N GLN A 104 24.21 -14.70 -42.25
CA GLN A 104 25.61 -15.15 -42.28
C GLN A 104 25.73 -16.69 -42.36
N GLY A 105 24.61 -17.39 -42.53
CA GLY A 105 24.55 -18.85 -42.61
C GLY A 105 23.85 -19.48 -41.41
N ARG A 106 24.01 -20.80 -41.25
CA ARG A 106 23.43 -21.53 -40.11
C ARG A 106 24.41 -21.54 -38.94
N HIS A 107 23.93 -21.11 -37.77
CA HIS A 107 24.70 -21.17 -36.52
C HIS A 107 24.09 -22.21 -35.59
N THR A 108 24.96 -22.99 -34.96
CA THR A 108 24.61 -23.91 -33.87
C THR A 108 25.03 -23.27 -32.56
N ILE A 109 24.04 -22.91 -31.75
CA ILE A 109 24.20 -22.10 -30.55
C ILE A 109 23.81 -22.95 -29.33
N PRO A 110 24.65 -23.03 -28.29
CA PRO A 110 24.30 -23.71 -27.05
C PRO A 110 23.07 -23.06 -26.39
N THR A 111 22.25 -23.85 -25.72
CA THR A 111 21.08 -23.37 -24.98
C THR A 111 20.96 -24.05 -23.63
N ARG A 112 20.49 -23.30 -22.63
CA ARG A 112 20.19 -23.84 -21.31
C ARG A 112 18.89 -24.64 -21.37
N LEU A 113 19.00 -25.98 -21.34
CA LEU A 113 17.86 -26.90 -21.27
C LEU A 113 17.77 -27.58 -19.90
N GLY A 114 16.72 -27.24 -19.15
CA GLY A 114 16.31 -28.02 -17.97
C GLY A 114 15.67 -29.36 -18.36
N ASN A 115 15.58 -30.28 -17.40
CA ASN A 115 15.05 -31.64 -17.60
C ASN A 115 13.66 -31.64 -18.26
N TYR A 116 12.78 -30.70 -17.88
CA TYR A 116 11.46 -30.52 -18.47
C TYR A 116 11.50 -30.11 -19.95
N GLN A 117 12.35 -29.14 -20.32
CA GLN A 117 12.49 -28.70 -21.71
C GLN A 117 13.03 -29.82 -22.59
N ARG A 118 13.97 -30.63 -22.07
CA ARG A 118 14.46 -31.83 -22.77
C ARG A 118 13.36 -32.84 -23.01
N HIS A 119 12.52 -33.09 -22.01
CA HIS A 119 11.38 -34.00 -22.15
C HIS A 119 10.37 -33.51 -23.21
N LEU A 120 9.96 -32.23 -23.14
CA LEU A 120 9.04 -31.63 -24.12
C LEU A 120 9.58 -31.65 -25.56
N LEU A 121 10.88 -31.42 -25.73
CA LEU A 121 11.50 -31.48 -27.05
C LEU A 121 11.63 -32.90 -27.60
N LYS A 122 11.63 -33.92 -26.73
CA LYS A 122 11.61 -35.33 -27.14
C LYS A 122 10.20 -35.82 -27.46
N SER A 123 9.17 -35.28 -26.81
CA SER A 123 7.77 -35.69 -27.00
C SER A 123 6.98 -34.84 -27.99
N GLY A 124 7.39 -33.60 -28.24
CA GLY A 124 6.72 -32.65 -29.16
C GLY A 124 7.45 -32.48 -30.50
N ARG A 125 6.69 -32.19 -31.56
CA ARG A 125 7.23 -31.84 -32.88
C ARG A 125 7.45 -30.32 -32.97
N VAL A 126 8.66 -29.90 -33.32
CA VAL A 126 9.00 -28.48 -33.51
C VAL A 126 8.41 -27.97 -34.82
N GLN A 127 7.54 -26.96 -34.76
CA GLN A 127 6.93 -26.33 -35.95
C GLN A 127 7.71 -25.08 -36.41
N GLY A 128 8.45 -24.46 -35.50
CA GLY A 128 9.22 -23.24 -35.75
C GLY A 128 9.47 -22.51 -34.44
N GLY A 129 9.93 -21.27 -34.53
CA GLY A 129 10.10 -20.44 -33.36
C GLY A 129 10.45 -18.99 -33.65
N ARG A 130 10.19 -18.14 -32.66
CA ARG A 130 10.49 -16.71 -32.71
C ARG A 130 11.81 -16.44 -32.01
N VAL A 131 12.80 -15.91 -32.74
CA VAL A 131 14.08 -15.47 -32.18
C VAL A 131 13.93 -14.03 -31.70
N THR A 132 14.36 -13.71 -30.48
CA THR A 132 14.15 -12.41 -29.84
C THR A 132 15.34 -12.05 -28.96
N GLN A 133 15.63 -10.75 -28.87
CA GLN A 133 16.62 -10.20 -27.94
C GLN A 133 15.89 -9.47 -26.80
N ALA A 134 16.22 -9.79 -25.55
CA ALA A 134 15.69 -9.10 -24.38
C ALA A 134 16.38 -7.74 -24.17
N ARG A 135 15.78 -6.87 -23.34
CA ARG A 135 16.34 -5.55 -23.00
C ARG A 135 17.69 -5.61 -22.29
N ASN A 136 17.96 -6.72 -21.59
CA ASN A 136 19.25 -6.99 -20.94
C ASN A 136 20.32 -7.53 -21.90
N GLY A 137 20.02 -7.66 -23.20
CA GLY A 137 20.94 -8.14 -24.23
C GLY A 137 20.85 -9.65 -24.51
N ASP A 138 20.16 -10.43 -23.68
CA ASP A 138 20.08 -11.89 -23.83
C ASP A 138 19.28 -12.32 -25.05
N TRP A 139 19.76 -13.35 -25.74
CA TRP A 139 19.06 -13.96 -26.87
C TRP A 139 18.24 -15.16 -26.42
N TYR A 140 17.04 -15.30 -26.95
CA TYR A 140 16.21 -16.48 -26.74
C TYR A 140 15.39 -16.83 -27.98
N VAL A 141 15.04 -18.12 -28.09
CA VAL A 141 14.10 -18.60 -29.08
C VAL A 141 12.84 -19.13 -28.39
N ASN A 142 11.69 -18.60 -28.79
CA ASN A 142 10.38 -19.09 -28.38
C ASN A 142 9.91 -20.12 -29.40
N VAL A 143 10.16 -21.39 -29.08
CA VAL A 143 9.84 -22.55 -29.90
C VAL A 143 8.35 -22.87 -29.79
N GLN A 144 7.71 -23.08 -30.93
CA GLN A 144 6.36 -23.63 -31.02
C GLN A 144 6.44 -25.15 -31.18
N LEU A 145 5.90 -25.86 -30.20
CA LEU A 145 5.80 -27.31 -30.19
C LEU A 145 4.37 -27.72 -30.50
N ASP A 146 4.24 -28.71 -31.36
CA ASP A 146 3.02 -29.46 -31.59
C ASP A 146 3.15 -30.74 -30.76
N THR A 147 2.44 -30.78 -29.63
CA THR A 147 2.40 -31.99 -28.80
C THR A 147 1.25 -32.84 -29.33
N PRO A 148 1.51 -34.05 -29.85
CA PRO A 148 0.42 -34.92 -30.25
C PRO A 148 -0.34 -35.31 -28.97
N ALA A 149 -1.50 -34.69 -28.74
CA ALA A 149 -2.50 -35.24 -27.85
C ALA A 149 -2.86 -36.62 -28.40
N ALA A 150 -2.72 -37.67 -27.59
CA ALA A 150 -3.09 -39.02 -27.98
C ALA A 150 -4.54 -39.01 -28.50
N PRO A 151 -4.80 -39.28 -29.79
CA PRO A 151 -6.16 -39.34 -30.28
C PRO A 151 -6.71 -40.72 -29.91
N THR A 152 -7.41 -40.83 -28.79
CA THR A 152 -8.40 -41.91 -28.64
C THR A 152 -9.50 -41.63 -29.66
N ARG A 153 -9.57 -42.45 -30.71
CA ARG A 153 -10.72 -42.46 -31.63
C ARG A 153 -12.02 -42.48 -30.79
N PRO A 154 -12.98 -41.56 -31.02
CA PRO A 154 -14.27 -41.64 -30.36
C PRO A 154 -14.93 -42.97 -30.72
N LYS A 155 -15.43 -43.70 -29.72
CA LYS A 155 -16.39 -44.78 -29.98
C LYS A 155 -17.58 -44.17 -30.73
N ALA A 156 -18.09 -44.87 -31.74
CA ALA A 156 -19.26 -44.43 -32.49
C ALA A 156 -20.42 -44.14 -31.51
N GLY A 157 -20.88 -42.88 -31.47
CA GLY A 157 -21.92 -42.40 -30.54
C GLY A 157 -21.46 -41.41 -29.44
N ALA A 158 -20.17 -41.09 -29.33
CA ALA A 158 -19.68 -40.11 -28.34
C ALA A 158 -19.91 -38.64 -28.81
N ASP A 159 -20.32 -37.78 -27.87
CA ASP A 159 -20.46 -36.34 -28.11
C ASP A 159 -19.12 -35.72 -28.56
N PRO A 160 -19.03 -35.16 -29.78
CA PRO A 160 -17.79 -34.60 -30.32
C PRO A 160 -17.25 -33.40 -29.54
N LEU A 161 -18.07 -32.78 -28.67
CA LEU A 161 -17.67 -31.61 -27.87
C LEU A 161 -17.01 -31.99 -26.55
N ALA A 162 -17.34 -33.16 -25.99
CA ALA A 162 -16.85 -33.59 -24.68
C ALA A 162 -15.31 -33.53 -24.52
N PRO A 163 -14.48 -34.07 -25.43
CA PRO A 163 -13.03 -33.98 -25.28
C PRO A 163 -12.52 -32.54 -25.40
N ARG A 164 -13.22 -31.69 -26.16
CA ARG A 164 -12.83 -30.28 -26.33
C ARG A 164 -13.20 -29.46 -25.10
N THR A 165 -14.38 -29.65 -24.52
CA THR A 165 -14.79 -28.93 -23.30
C THR A 165 -13.99 -29.35 -22.09
N ASP A 166 -13.63 -30.63 -21.97
CA ASP A 166 -12.72 -31.12 -20.93
C ASP A 166 -11.32 -30.49 -21.03
N GLN A 167 -10.78 -30.39 -22.25
CA GLN A 167 -9.51 -29.72 -22.48
C GLN A 167 -9.58 -28.24 -22.10
N LEU A 168 -10.62 -27.53 -22.55
CA LEU A 168 -10.82 -26.11 -22.25
C LEU A 168 -11.00 -25.84 -20.76
N GLU A 169 -11.66 -26.76 -20.03
CA GLU A 169 -11.84 -26.69 -18.58
C GLU A 169 -10.48 -26.78 -17.87
N ARG A 170 -9.66 -27.76 -18.25
CA ARG A 170 -8.29 -27.92 -17.74
C ARG A 170 -7.41 -26.71 -18.05
N GLU A 171 -7.51 -26.17 -19.25
CA GLU A 171 -6.78 -24.96 -19.70
C GLU A 171 -7.30 -23.66 -19.05
N GLY A 172 -8.52 -23.65 -18.52
CA GLY A 172 -9.13 -22.47 -17.88
C GLY A 172 -9.83 -21.52 -18.83
N ASN A 173 -10.13 -21.99 -20.03
CA ASN A 173 -10.71 -21.17 -21.07
C ASN A 173 -12.25 -21.16 -20.97
N PHE A 174 -12.74 -20.66 -19.83
CA PHE A 174 -14.16 -20.67 -19.46
C PHE A 174 -15.04 -19.88 -20.43
N ALA A 175 -14.54 -18.77 -20.99
CA ALA A 175 -15.26 -18.01 -22.01
C ALA A 175 -15.58 -18.86 -23.26
N GLN A 176 -14.67 -19.73 -23.68
CA GLN A 176 -14.94 -20.65 -24.79
C GLN A 176 -15.92 -21.75 -24.40
N ILE A 177 -15.89 -22.24 -23.16
CA ILE A 177 -16.87 -23.22 -22.66
C ILE A 177 -18.27 -22.60 -22.68
N VAL A 178 -18.43 -21.39 -22.15
CA VAL A 178 -19.70 -20.64 -22.22
C VAL A 178 -20.18 -20.53 -23.67
N ARG A 179 -19.30 -20.12 -24.61
CA ARG A 179 -19.65 -20.00 -26.03
C ARG A 179 -20.08 -21.33 -26.66
N LEU A 180 -19.47 -22.44 -26.26
CA LEU A 180 -19.72 -23.76 -26.84
C LEU A 180 -20.98 -24.42 -26.28
N LEU A 181 -21.28 -24.23 -24.99
CA LEU A 181 -22.36 -24.93 -24.29
C LEU A 181 -23.66 -24.11 -24.16
N ARG A 182 -23.59 -22.78 -24.21
CA ARG A 182 -24.77 -21.92 -24.06
C ARG A 182 -25.83 -22.22 -25.14
N GLY A 183 -27.08 -22.36 -24.69
CA GLY A 183 -28.24 -22.57 -25.56
C GLY A 183 -28.39 -23.99 -26.13
N ARG A 184 -27.63 -24.97 -25.61
CA ARG A 184 -27.70 -26.37 -26.02
C ARG A 184 -28.36 -27.24 -24.96
N THR A 185 -28.82 -28.43 -25.36
CA THR A 185 -29.19 -29.49 -24.42
C THR A 185 -27.91 -30.11 -23.88
N LEU A 186 -27.73 -30.09 -22.57
CA LEU A 186 -26.48 -30.46 -21.91
C LEU A 186 -26.62 -31.76 -21.13
N THR A 187 -25.54 -32.54 -21.10
CA THR A 187 -25.38 -33.64 -20.14
C THR A 187 -25.16 -33.09 -18.72
N PRO A 188 -25.37 -33.86 -17.64
CA PRO A 188 -25.13 -33.39 -16.27
C PRO A 188 -23.71 -32.83 -16.06
N LYS A 189 -22.70 -33.47 -16.66
CA LYS A 189 -21.31 -32.98 -16.64
C LYS A 189 -21.17 -31.62 -17.33
N GLN A 190 -21.74 -31.46 -18.53
CA GLN A 190 -21.69 -30.20 -19.28
C GLN A 190 -22.49 -29.08 -18.60
N GLU A 191 -23.58 -29.41 -17.93
CA GLU A 191 -24.33 -28.47 -17.11
C GLU A 191 -23.44 -27.93 -15.97
N GLY A 192 -22.68 -28.81 -15.31
CA GLY A 192 -21.68 -28.41 -14.31
C GLY A 192 -20.51 -27.61 -14.89
N GLN A 193 -19.98 -27.99 -16.06
CA GLN A 193 -18.94 -27.24 -16.75
C GLN A 193 -19.41 -25.83 -17.14
N LEU A 194 -20.63 -25.70 -17.66
CA LEU A 194 -21.21 -24.41 -18.00
C LEU A 194 -21.45 -23.58 -16.73
N ALA A 195 -21.98 -24.18 -15.66
CA ALA A 195 -22.23 -23.48 -14.41
C ALA A 195 -20.93 -22.89 -13.82
N ILE A 196 -19.86 -23.69 -13.70
CA ILE A 196 -18.54 -23.20 -13.24
C ILE A 196 -18.00 -22.13 -14.20
N ALA A 197 -18.12 -22.33 -15.51
CA ALA A 197 -17.63 -21.37 -16.48
C ALA A 197 -18.34 -20.01 -16.37
N LEU A 198 -19.65 -20.00 -16.10
CA LEU A 198 -20.41 -18.77 -15.86
C LEU A 198 -19.94 -18.05 -14.59
N LEU A 199 -19.67 -18.78 -13.50
CA LEU A 199 -19.12 -18.21 -12.27
C LEU A 199 -17.75 -17.56 -12.52
N GLU A 200 -16.84 -18.27 -13.21
CA GLU A 200 -15.49 -17.78 -13.52
C GLU A 200 -15.50 -16.60 -14.51
N THR A 201 -16.51 -16.50 -15.39
CA THR A 201 -16.71 -15.34 -16.28
C THR A 201 -17.54 -14.21 -15.66
N SER A 202 -17.73 -14.22 -14.33
CA SER A 202 -18.48 -13.19 -13.57
C SER A 202 -19.98 -13.07 -13.92
N GLU A 203 -20.57 -14.10 -14.53
CA GLU A 203 -22.02 -14.24 -14.72
C GLU A 203 -22.64 -15.01 -13.54
N THR A 204 -22.40 -14.52 -12.32
CA THR A 204 -22.64 -15.24 -11.05
C THR A 204 -24.09 -15.72 -10.90
N ASP A 205 -25.07 -14.85 -11.14
CA ASP A 205 -26.49 -15.18 -10.95
C ASP A 205 -26.96 -16.22 -11.98
N ALA A 206 -26.46 -16.14 -13.22
CA ALA A 206 -26.74 -17.14 -14.25
C ALA A 206 -26.12 -18.50 -13.89
N GLY A 207 -24.91 -18.51 -13.33
CA GLY A 207 -24.25 -19.70 -12.82
C GLY A 207 -25.02 -20.32 -11.65
N GLU A 208 -25.44 -19.53 -10.67
CA GLU A 208 -26.20 -19.98 -9.51
C GLU A 208 -27.56 -20.59 -9.88
N LEU A 209 -28.34 -19.93 -10.74
CA LEU A 209 -29.61 -20.46 -11.24
C LEU A 209 -29.44 -21.82 -11.93
N ARG A 210 -28.31 -22.03 -12.62
CA ARG A 210 -27.98 -23.30 -13.24
C ARG A 210 -27.65 -24.37 -12.21
N LEU A 211 -26.84 -24.04 -11.20
CA LEU A 211 -26.52 -24.94 -10.10
C LEU A 211 -27.77 -25.39 -9.34
N MET A 212 -28.67 -24.46 -9.01
CA MET A 212 -29.93 -24.74 -8.33
C MET A 212 -30.81 -25.70 -9.14
N LYS A 213 -30.88 -25.56 -10.47
CA LYS A 213 -31.66 -26.48 -11.30
C LYS A 213 -30.99 -27.85 -11.42
N ALA A 214 -29.66 -27.87 -11.50
CA ALA A 214 -28.91 -29.10 -11.73
C ALA A 214 -28.81 -29.99 -10.49
N VAL A 215 -28.87 -29.42 -9.28
CA VAL A 215 -28.76 -30.16 -8.01
C VAL A 215 -29.91 -31.13 -7.78
N ASP A 216 -31.09 -30.81 -8.30
CA ASP A 216 -32.31 -31.63 -8.19
C ASP A 216 -32.30 -32.82 -9.17
N SER A 217 -31.26 -32.96 -10.00
CA SER A 217 -31.09 -34.12 -10.86
C SER A 217 -30.91 -35.39 -10.01
N PRO A 218 -31.41 -36.56 -10.43
CA PRO A 218 -31.29 -37.80 -9.64
C PRO A 218 -29.85 -38.21 -9.30
N GLN A 219 -28.90 -37.82 -10.14
CA GLN A 219 -27.46 -38.00 -9.93
C GLN A 219 -26.74 -36.72 -10.39
N PRO A 220 -26.60 -35.71 -9.53
CA PRO A 220 -25.92 -34.48 -9.88
C PRO A 220 -24.41 -34.73 -10.04
N ASP A 221 -23.80 -34.13 -11.06
CA ASP A 221 -22.35 -34.21 -11.28
C ASP A 221 -21.60 -33.51 -10.14
N ALA A 222 -20.44 -34.04 -9.75
CA ALA A 222 -19.62 -33.47 -8.68
C ALA A 222 -19.25 -31.98 -8.90
N ARG A 223 -19.18 -31.52 -10.17
CA ARG A 223 -18.97 -30.11 -10.53
C ARG A 223 -20.07 -29.18 -10.04
N ILE A 224 -21.31 -29.67 -9.88
CA ILE A 224 -22.41 -28.88 -9.32
C ILE A 224 -22.09 -28.50 -7.88
N PHE A 225 -21.63 -29.47 -7.09
CA PHE A 225 -21.23 -29.21 -5.71
C PHE A 225 -19.96 -28.35 -5.62
N LEU A 226 -19.02 -28.52 -6.55
CA LEU A 226 -17.87 -27.61 -6.66
C LEU A 226 -18.33 -26.17 -6.93
N GLY A 227 -19.29 -25.97 -7.83
CA GLY A 227 -19.90 -24.66 -8.11
C GLY A 227 -20.55 -24.04 -6.87
N PHE A 228 -21.33 -24.82 -6.11
CA PHE A 228 -21.89 -24.34 -4.84
C PHE A 228 -20.82 -24.03 -3.79
N SER A 229 -19.74 -24.81 -3.74
CA SER A 229 -18.61 -24.54 -2.86
C SER A 229 -17.93 -23.20 -3.22
N ILE A 230 -17.78 -22.89 -4.51
CA ILE A 230 -17.27 -21.60 -4.99
C ILE A 230 -18.22 -20.44 -4.63
N LEU A 231 -19.53 -20.61 -4.79
CA LEU A 231 -20.53 -19.61 -4.40
C LEU A 231 -20.60 -19.41 -2.87
N ALA A 232 -20.46 -20.49 -2.11
CA ALA A 232 -20.48 -20.40 -0.65
C ALA A 232 -19.33 -19.54 -0.12
N ALA A 233 -18.18 -19.55 -0.78
CA ALA A 233 -17.05 -18.69 -0.46
C ALA A 233 -17.36 -17.18 -0.56
N THR A 234 -18.38 -16.79 -1.34
CA THR A 234 -18.78 -15.38 -1.50
C THR A 234 -20.06 -15.01 -0.78
N ARG A 235 -20.97 -15.97 -0.51
CA ARG A 235 -22.33 -15.67 -0.01
C ARG A 235 -22.76 -16.45 1.23
N ASN A 236 -22.31 -17.69 1.42
CA ASN A 236 -22.92 -18.62 2.39
C ASN A 236 -21.95 -19.08 3.50
N GLY A 237 -20.75 -18.51 3.55
CA GLY A 237 -19.77 -18.76 4.61
C GLY A 237 -19.02 -20.10 4.50
N PRO A 238 -18.01 -20.31 5.36
CA PRO A 238 -17.05 -21.40 5.23
C PRO A 238 -17.64 -22.78 5.59
N ALA A 239 -18.63 -22.85 6.49
CA ALA A 239 -19.30 -24.10 6.83
C ALA A 239 -20.05 -24.72 5.64
N ASN A 240 -20.82 -23.91 4.90
CA ASN A 240 -21.52 -24.36 3.70
C ASN A 240 -20.53 -24.72 2.59
N ARG A 241 -19.42 -23.96 2.47
CA ARG A 241 -18.34 -24.29 1.53
C ARG A 241 -17.78 -25.69 1.78
N LEU A 242 -17.57 -26.05 3.05
CA LEU A 242 -17.08 -27.36 3.47
C LEU A 242 -18.11 -28.47 3.16
N ASP A 243 -19.38 -28.27 3.50
CA ASP A 243 -20.45 -29.25 3.22
C ASP A 243 -20.53 -29.56 1.73
N PHE A 244 -20.59 -28.53 0.88
CA PHE A 244 -20.65 -28.73 -0.57
C PHE A 244 -19.39 -29.41 -1.10
N ALA A 245 -18.19 -29.08 -0.60
CA ALA A 245 -16.96 -29.75 -1.01
C ALA A 245 -17.01 -31.26 -0.68
N LEU A 246 -17.49 -31.63 0.51
CA LEU A 246 -17.62 -33.02 0.95
C LEU A 246 -18.69 -33.79 0.15
N ARG A 247 -19.83 -33.16 -0.14
CA ARG A 247 -20.88 -33.73 -1.00
C ARG A 247 -20.38 -33.97 -2.42
N GLY A 248 -19.58 -33.04 -2.96
CA GLY A 248 -18.91 -33.21 -4.24
C GLY A 248 -17.93 -34.38 -4.25
N LEU A 249 -17.17 -34.59 -3.17
CA LEU A 249 -16.25 -35.72 -3.04
C LEU A 249 -16.99 -37.06 -2.94
N ALA A 250 -18.16 -37.10 -2.31
CA ALA A 250 -19.01 -38.27 -2.24
C ALA A 250 -19.68 -38.62 -3.60
N ALA A 251 -19.84 -37.63 -4.49
CA ALA A 251 -20.44 -37.79 -5.81
C ALA A 251 -19.50 -38.40 -6.88
N GLN A 252 -18.48 -39.16 -6.46
CA GLN A 252 -17.52 -39.87 -7.32
C GLN A 252 -16.88 -38.99 -8.44
N PRO A 253 -16.20 -37.90 -8.08
CA PRO A 253 -15.61 -36.98 -9.05
C PRO A 253 -14.48 -37.63 -9.86
N ASP A 254 -14.32 -37.16 -11.10
CA ASP A 254 -13.06 -37.35 -11.85
C ASP A 254 -11.87 -36.70 -11.12
N ASP A 255 -10.64 -37.10 -11.47
CA ASP A 255 -9.45 -36.66 -10.73
C ASP A 255 -9.30 -35.13 -10.70
N PHE A 256 -9.59 -34.45 -11.82
CA PHE A 256 -9.51 -32.99 -11.93
C PHE A 256 -10.47 -32.30 -10.94
N THR A 257 -11.74 -32.73 -10.92
CA THR A 257 -12.77 -32.18 -10.04
C THR A 257 -12.47 -32.53 -8.58
N ARG A 258 -11.94 -33.73 -8.31
CA ARG A 258 -11.55 -34.18 -6.97
C ARG A 258 -10.48 -33.27 -6.36
N TRP A 259 -9.43 -32.93 -7.12
CA TRP A 259 -8.38 -32.03 -6.63
C TRP A 259 -8.94 -30.66 -6.28
N TRP A 260 -9.83 -30.11 -7.09
CA TRP A 260 -10.46 -28.81 -6.84
C TRP A 260 -11.38 -28.81 -5.62
N LEU A 261 -12.16 -29.87 -5.44
CA LEU A 261 -12.99 -30.04 -4.25
C LEU A 261 -12.14 -30.12 -2.98
N ARG A 262 -11.01 -30.85 -3.01
CA ARG A 262 -10.07 -30.89 -1.88
C ARG A 262 -9.38 -29.55 -1.60
N CYS A 263 -9.03 -28.78 -2.64
CA CYS A 263 -8.54 -27.41 -2.46
C CYS A 263 -9.61 -26.50 -1.82
N SER A 264 -10.89 -26.66 -2.21
CA SER A 264 -11.97 -25.91 -1.58
C SER A 264 -12.22 -26.34 -0.14
N GLN A 265 -12.15 -27.65 0.14
CA GLN A 265 -12.22 -28.24 1.49
C GLN A 265 -11.12 -27.67 2.39
N SER A 266 -9.87 -27.68 1.93
CA SER A 266 -8.73 -27.19 2.71
C SER A 266 -8.87 -25.70 3.02
N ARG A 267 -9.37 -24.89 2.07
CA ARG A 267 -9.64 -23.47 2.33
C ARG A 267 -10.75 -23.26 3.36
N ALA A 268 -11.84 -24.03 3.27
CA ALA A 268 -12.93 -23.96 4.25
C ALA A 268 -12.45 -24.35 5.66
N LEU A 269 -11.57 -25.35 5.76
CA LEU A 269 -10.96 -25.76 7.04
C LEU A 269 -10.11 -24.64 7.65
N VAL A 270 -9.32 -23.92 6.86
CA VAL A 270 -8.59 -22.73 7.33
C VAL A 270 -9.55 -21.66 7.86
N GLU A 271 -10.59 -21.33 7.09
CA GLU A 271 -11.60 -20.33 7.46
C GLU A 271 -12.43 -20.73 8.70
N LEU A 272 -12.44 -22.02 9.06
CA LEU A 272 -13.05 -22.56 10.28
C LEU A 272 -12.07 -22.72 11.45
N GLY A 273 -10.84 -22.20 11.35
CA GLY A 273 -9.83 -22.29 12.41
C GLY A 273 -9.20 -23.68 12.54
N ARG A 274 -9.21 -24.50 11.48
CA ARG A 274 -8.67 -25.87 11.45
C ARG A 274 -7.52 -26.02 10.43
N PRO A 275 -6.47 -25.18 10.47
CA PRO A 275 -5.42 -25.17 9.44
C PRO A 275 -4.54 -26.44 9.45
N ALA A 276 -4.39 -27.13 10.58
CA ALA A 276 -3.65 -28.39 10.66
C ALA A 276 -4.26 -29.50 9.80
N GLU A 277 -5.60 -29.65 9.83
CA GLU A 277 -6.33 -30.59 8.98
C GLU A 277 -6.26 -30.18 7.50
N ALA A 278 -6.35 -28.87 7.23
CA ALA A 278 -6.20 -28.34 5.89
C ALA A 278 -4.83 -28.70 5.28
N ARG A 279 -3.76 -28.70 6.10
CA ARG A 279 -2.40 -29.08 5.69
C ARG A 279 -2.33 -30.55 5.26
N GLU A 280 -2.99 -31.46 5.97
CA GLU A 280 -3.04 -32.88 5.59
C GLU A 280 -3.73 -33.08 4.24
N VAL A 281 -4.87 -32.41 4.05
CA VAL A 281 -5.63 -32.45 2.79
C VAL A 281 -4.79 -31.92 1.63
N ILE A 282 -4.18 -30.74 1.76
CA ILE A 282 -3.44 -30.12 0.66
C ILE A 282 -2.13 -30.86 0.33
N THR A 283 -1.47 -31.43 1.34
CA THR A 283 -0.26 -32.24 1.14
C THR A 283 -0.59 -33.46 0.28
N THR A 284 -1.70 -34.12 0.58
CA THR A 284 -2.19 -35.25 -0.22
C THR A 284 -2.46 -34.83 -1.66
N VAL A 285 -3.18 -33.73 -1.88
CA VAL A 285 -3.46 -33.19 -3.23
C VAL A 285 -2.17 -32.90 -4.02
N LEU A 286 -1.17 -32.25 -3.40
CA LEU A 286 0.09 -31.91 -4.06
C LEU A 286 0.92 -33.15 -4.48
N THR A 287 0.75 -34.28 -3.79
CA THR A 287 1.35 -35.57 -4.17
C THR A 287 0.57 -36.30 -5.26
N GLU A 288 -0.76 -36.17 -5.28
CA GLU A 288 -1.63 -36.83 -6.26
C GLU A 288 -1.59 -36.16 -7.64
N ILE A 289 -1.45 -34.83 -7.70
CA ILE A 289 -1.47 -34.08 -8.97
C ILE A 289 -0.21 -34.41 -9.80
N PRO A 290 -0.36 -34.99 -11.02
CA PRO A 290 0.75 -35.25 -11.91
C PRO A 290 1.50 -33.97 -12.29
N VAL A 291 2.82 -34.07 -12.51
CA VAL A 291 3.66 -32.92 -12.93
C VAL A 291 3.18 -32.29 -14.25
N SER A 292 2.49 -33.06 -15.11
CA SER A 292 1.90 -32.57 -16.35
C SER A 292 0.67 -31.68 -16.16
N GLU A 293 -0.01 -31.76 -15.00
CA GLU A 293 -1.22 -30.98 -14.67
C GLU A 293 -0.84 -29.65 -14.03
N ILE A 294 -0.12 -28.82 -14.79
CA ILE A 294 0.54 -27.59 -14.31
C ILE A 294 -0.44 -26.62 -13.65
N ARG A 295 -1.61 -26.39 -14.26
CA ARG A 295 -2.60 -25.43 -13.75
C ARG A 295 -3.23 -25.89 -12.43
N SER A 296 -3.60 -27.16 -12.35
CA SER A 296 -4.13 -27.77 -11.12
C SER A 296 -3.10 -27.71 -9.99
N ARG A 297 -1.83 -27.97 -10.32
CA ARG A 297 -0.71 -27.84 -9.38
C ARG A 297 -0.51 -26.41 -8.92
N ALA A 298 -0.53 -25.43 -9.83
CA ALA A 298 -0.41 -24.00 -9.50
C ALA A 298 -1.53 -23.56 -8.55
N ARG A 299 -2.78 -23.94 -8.81
CA ARG A 299 -3.91 -23.66 -7.91
C ARG A 299 -3.74 -24.35 -6.55
N ALA A 300 -3.36 -25.62 -6.51
CA ALA A 300 -3.13 -26.32 -5.24
C ALA A 300 -2.04 -25.64 -4.39
N LEU A 301 -0.96 -25.17 -5.02
CA LEU A 301 0.09 -24.38 -4.35
C LEU A 301 -0.42 -23.02 -3.86
N TYR A 302 -1.30 -22.35 -4.62
CA TYR A 302 -1.99 -21.13 -4.18
C TYR A 302 -2.88 -21.36 -2.95
N PHE A 303 -3.51 -22.52 -2.81
CA PHE A 303 -4.24 -22.86 -1.58
C PHE A 303 -3.28 -23.25 -0.45
N ALA A 304 -2.18 -23.96 -0.77
CA ALA A 304 -1.17 -24.34 0.20
C ALA A 304 -0.57 -23.10 0.89
N GLN A 305 -0.14 -22.07 0.16
CA GLN A 305 0.44 -20.88 0.80
C GLN A 305 -0.50 -20.26 1.84
N GLY A 306 -1.81 -20.19 1.58
CA GLY A 306 -2.79 -19.64 2.52
C GLY A 306 -2.99 -20.50 3.77
N ILE A 307 -2.76 -21.81 3.69
CA ILE A 307 -2.78 -22.72 4.84
C ILE A 307 -1.54 -22.49 5.70
N TYR A 308 -0.38 -22.36 5.07
CA TYR A 308 0.89 -22.12 5.77
C TYR A 308 0.91 -20.73 6.42
N ALA A 309 0.30 -19.73 5.79
CA ALA A 309 0.05 -18.43 6.39
C ALA A 309 -0.79 -18.54 7.68
N ALA A 310 -1.86 -19.34 7.67
CA ALA A 310 -2.70 -19.56 8.85
C ALA A 310 -2.06 -20.43 9.95
N LEU A 311 -0.89 -21.02 9.68
CA LEU A 311 -0.07 -21.75 10.64
C LEU A 311 1.14 -20.94 11.11
N ASP A 312 1.24 -19.67 10.71
CA ASP A 312 2.40 -18.81 10.91
C ASP A 312 3.72 -19.41 10.36
N ASP A 313 3.64 -20.33 9.39
CA ASP A 313 4.80 -20.89 8.66
C ASP A 313 5.07 -20.07 7.39
N PHE A 314 5.71 -18.92 7.60
CA PHE A 314 5.97 -17.94 6.55
C PHE A 314 7.01 -18.42 5.51
N GLU A 315 7.96 -19.26 5.90
CA GLU A 315 8.91 -19.87 4.96
C GLU A 315 8.18 -20.80 3.99
N GLY A 316 7.27 -21.63 4.53
CA GLY A 316 6.38 -22.46 3.73
C GLY A 316 5.49 -21.64 2.81
N GLN A 317 4.89 -20.56 3.32
CA GLN A 317 4.05 -19.64 2.55
C GLN A 317 4.82 -19.06 1.34
N ASP A 318 5.98 -18.44 1.56
CA ASP A 318 6.80 -17.82 0.49
C ASP A 318 7.19 -18.85 -0.57
N ARG A 319 7.66 -20.04 -0.14
CA ARG A 319 8.04 -21.12 -1.04
C ARG A 319 6.89 -21.56 -1.95
N TYR A 320 5.69 -21.78 -1.41
CA TYR A 320 4.54 -22.20 -2.20
C TYR A 320 3.99 -21.07 -3.07
N ALA A 321 3.98 -19.84 -2.57
CA ALA A 321 3.55 -18.66 -3.31
C ALA A 321 4.42 -18.42 -4.55
N ARG A 322 5.75 -18.42 -4.40
CA ARG A 322 6.68 -18.21 -5.52
C ARG A 322 6.59 -19.31 -6.56
N GLU A 323 6.45 -20.57 -6.15
CA GLU A 323 6.29 -21.67 -7.09
C GLU A 323 4.95 -21.58 -7.84
N ALA A 324 3.85 -21.27 -7.15
CA ALA A 324 2.56 -21.06 -7.80
C ALA A 324 2.61 -19.93 -8.84
N LEU A 325 3.21 -18.78 -8.49
CA LEU A 325 3.40 -17.65 -9.41
C LEU A 325 4.23 -18.05 -10.63
N ARG A 326 5.34 -18.78 -10.43
CA ARG A 326 6.16 -19.29 -11.53
C ARG A 326 5.35 -20.14 -12.50
N LEU A 327 4.47 -20.99 -11.98
CA LEU A 327 3.60 -21.84 -12.82
C LEU A 327 2.50 -21.04 -13.52
N PHE A 328 1.89 -20.05 -12.87
CA PHE A 328 0.93 -19.14 -13.52
C PHE A 328 1.57 -18.34 -14.65
N ASP A 329 2.78 -17.82 -14.44
CA ASP A 329 3.55 -17.07 -15.44
C ASP A 329 3.94 -17.98 -16.62
N LEU A 330 4.32 -19.25 -16.35
CA LEU A 330 4.63 -20.24 -17.39
C LEU A 330 3.42 -20.54 -18.28
N LEU A 331 2.22 -20.57 -17.69
CA LEU A 331 0.96 -20.81 -18.38
C LEU A 331 0.40 -19.55 -19.08
N GLY A 332 0.96 -18.36 -18.80
CA GLY A 332 0.47 -17.09 -19.31
C GLY A 332 -0.89 -16.67 -18.74
N ILE A 333 -1.32 -17.28 -17.64
CA ILE A 333 -2.60 -16.99 -16.95
C ILE A 333 -2.38 -16.03 -15.78
N PHE A 334 -1.80 -14.86 -16.09
CA PHE A 334 -1.42 -13.85 -15.10
C PHE A 334 -2.56 -13.48 -14.15
N SER A 335 -3.81 -13.43 -14.64
CA SER A 335 -5.00 -13.07 -13.85
C SER A 335 -5.26 -14.00 -12.66
N GLU A 336 -4.88 -15.28 -12.74
CA GLU A 336 -5.03 -16.22 -11.61
C GLU A 336 -3.97 -16.00 -10.52
N GLY A 337 -2.80 -15.44 -10.89
CA GLY A 337 -1.72 -15.14 -9.97
C GLY A 337 -1.74 -13.74 -9.35
N LEU A 338 -2.67 -12.85 -9.76
CA LEU A 338 -2.65 -11.44 -9.32
C LEU A 338 -2.87 -11.28 -7.82
N SER A 339 -3.88 -11.95 -7.25
CA SER A 339 -4.14 -11.90 -5.80
C SER A 339 -2.95 -12.46 -5.02
N LEU A 340 -2.37 -13.56 -5.48
CA LEU A 340 -1.20 -14.15 -4.85
C LEU A 340 0.04 -13.22 -4.90
N ARG A 341 0.23 -12.50 -5.99
CA ARG A 341 1.31 -11.52 -6.14
C ARG A 341 1.11 -10.34 -5.18
N LEU A 342 -0.13 -9.94 -4.94
CA LEU A 342 -0.45 -8.92 -3.93
C LEU A 342 -0.14 -9.41 -2.51
N ASP A 343 -0.57 -10.62 -2.16
CA ASP A 343 -0.29 -11.24 -0.86
C ASP A 343 1.23 -11.37 -0.62
N LEU A 344 1.97 -11.83 -1.63
CA LEU A 344 3.42 -11.97 -1.55
C LEU A 344 4.13 -10.61 -1.47
N ALA A 345 3.65 -9.61 -2.20
CA ALA A 345 4.17 -8.24 -2.12
C ALA A 345 4.00 -7.68 -0.71
N TYR A 346 2.81 -7.83 -0.14
CA TYR A 346 2.51 -7.42 1.23
C TYR A 346 3.47 -8.10 2.21
N ARG A 347 3.63 -9.42 2.14
CA ARG A 347 4.56 -10.14 3.02
C ARG A 347 6.01 -9.68 2.85
N THR A 348 6.46 -9.54 1.62
CA THR A 348 7.83 -9.10 1.28
C THR A 348 8.11 -7.69 1.83
N PHE A 349 7.10 -6.84 1.94
CA PHE A 349 7.21 -5.53 2.59
C PHE A 349 7.53 -5.65 4.08
N PHE A 350 6.80 -6.48 4.83
CA PHE A 350 7.03 -6.67 6.27
C PHE A 350 8.37 -7.36 6.57
N GLU A 351 8.89 -8.16 5.65
CA GLU A 351 10.24 -8.74 5.74
C GLU A 351 11.37 -7.71 5.51
N GLY A 352 11.05 -6.44 5.29
CA GLY A 352 12.04 -5.38 5.10
C GLY A 352 12.59 -5.30 3.68
N ARG A 353 11.86 -5.81 2.68
CA ARG A 353 12.22 -5.75 1.25
C ARG A 353 11.23 -4.87 0.45
N PRO A 354 11.06 -3.58 0.78
CA PRO A 354 10.02 -2.74 0.21
C PRO A 354 10.18 -2.54 -1.31
N ASP A 355 11.40 -2.48 -1.83
CA ASP A 355 11.63 -2.31 -3.27
C ASP A 355 11.13 -3.51 -4.11
N GLU A 356 11.33 -4.73 -3.61
CA GLU A 356 10.82 -5.95 -4.23
C GLU A 356 9.29 -5.97 -4.17
N ALA A 357 8.72 -5.62 -3.01
CA ALA A 357 7.27 -5.52 -2.80
C ALA A 357 6.61 -4.52 -3.76
N PHE A 358 7.13 -3.29 -3.87
CA PHE A 358 6.62 -2.29 -4.79
C PHE A 358 6.82 -2.68 -6.26
N SER A 359 7.87 -3.46 -6.58
CA SER A 359 8.03 -4.01 -7.92
C SER A 359 6.92 -5.00 -8.27
N MET A 360 6.56 -5.89 -7.35
CA MET A 360 5.44 -6.82 -7.53
C MET A 360 4.10 -6.09 -7.65
N ILE A 361 3.88 -5.03 -6.88
CA ILE A 361 2.67 -4.19 -6.98
C ILE A 361 2.57 -3.52 -8.35
N ARG A 362 3.67 -3.00 -8.89
CA ARG A 362 3.68 -2.42 -10.24
C ARG A 362 3.27 -3.44 -11.29
N GLU A 363 3.70 -4.69 -11.17
CA GLU A 363 3.25 -5.77 -12.07
C GLU A 363 1.75 -6.04 -11.92
N VAL A 364 1.21 -6.03 -10.70
CA VAL A 364 -0.24 -6.15 -10.46
C VAL A 364 -1.00 -5.04 -11.20
N PHE A 365 -0.57 -3.79 -11.07
CA PHE A 365 -1.21 -2.65 -11.74
C PHE A 365 -1.00 -2.63 -13.26
N GLN A 366 0.14 -3.10 -13.77
CA GLN A 366 0.37 -3.25 -15.21
C GLN A 366 -0.66 -4.18 -15.87
N HIS A 367 -1.17 -5.14 -15.10
CA HIS A 367 -2.20 -6.08 -15.53
C HIS A 367 -3.60 -5.76 -14.97
N ALA A 368 -3.80 -4.56 -14.40
CA ALA A 368 -5.03 -4.14 -13.74
C ALA A 368 -6.26 -4.13 -14.65
N SER A 369 -6.09 -4.03 -15.98
CA SER A 369 -7.19 -4.15 -16.94
C SER A 369 -7.94 -5.49 -16.84
N HIS A 370 -7.34 -6.49 -16.20
CA HIS A 370 -7.92 -7.81 -15.97
C HIS A 370 -8.42 -8.01 -14.54
N LEU A 371 -8.24 -7.03 -13.64
CA LEU A 371 -8.80 -7.07 -12.30
C LEU A 371 -10.29 -6.69 -12.36
N ASN A 372 -11.12 -7.45 -11.66
CA ASN A 372 -12.49 -7.03 -11.39
C ASN A 372 -12.52 -5.99 -10.25
N GLY A 373 -13.63 -5.26 -10.11
CA GLY A 373 -13.78 -4.19 -9.12
C GLY A 373 -13.27 -4.52 -7.71
N PRO A 374 -13.73 -5.63 -7.09
CA PRO A 374 -13.31 -5.99 -5.74
C PRO A 374 -11.80 -6.24 -5.58
N ARG A 375 -11.16 -6.91 -6.55
CA ARG A 375 -9.71 -7.19 -6.49
C ARG A 375 -8.87 -5.93 -6.74
N LEU A 376 -9.34 -5.05 -7.62
CA LEU A 376 -8.69 -3.76 -7.85
C LEU A 376 -8.76 -2.87 -6.61
N ALA A 377 -9.92 -2.82 -5.93
CA ALA A 377 -10.07 -2.10 -4.67
C ALA A 377 -9.11 -2.62 -3.59
N ALA A 378 -8.98 -3.95 -3.44
CA ALA A 378 -8.03 -4.55 -2.52
C ALA A 378 -6.56 -4.20 -2.86
N ALA A 379 -6.19 -4.22 -4.15
CA ALA A 379 -4.85 -3.82 -4.59
C ALA A 379 -4.53 -2.36 -4.22
N HIS A 380 -5.48 -1.44 -4.43
CA HIS A 380 -5.33 -0.05 -4.00
C HIS A 380 -5.21 0.10 -2.49
N LEU A 381 -6.04 -0.60 -1.70
CA LEU A 381 -5.98 -0.54 -0.23
C LEU A 381 -4.62 -1.00 0.29
N VAL A 382 -4.15 -2.19 -0.15
CA VAL A 382 -2.86 -2.77 0.28
C VAL A 382 -1.70 -1.85 -0.11
N THR A 383 -1.72 -1.30 -1.32
CA THR A 383 -0.68 -0.37 -1.77
C THR A 383 -0.71 0.92 -0.96
N GLY A 384 -1.90 1.46 -0.68
CA GLY A 384 -2.09 2.65 0.14
C GLY A 384 -1.56 2.44 1.56
N GLU A 385 -1.83 1.31 2.20
CA GLU A 385 -1.29 1.00 3.53
C GLU A 385 0.24 0.91 3.50
N MET A 386 0.83 0.20 2.55
CA MET A 386 2.30 0.10 2.44
C MET A 386 2.96 1.47 2.23
N LEU A 387 2.32 2.36 1.46
CA LEU A 387 2.77 3.74 1.27
C LEU A 387 2.62 4.57 2.56
N LEU A 388 1.50 4.45 3.26
CA LEU A 388 1.27 5.07 4.57
C LEU A 388 2.38 4.66 5.55
N LEU A 389 2.63 3.36 5.71
CA LEU A 389 3.66 2.81 6.59
C LEU A 389 5.09 3.19 6.14
N SER A 390 5.26 3.57 4.88
CA SER A 390 6.52 4.13 4.35
C SER A 390 6.61 5.66 4.47
N GLU A 391 5.68 6.30 5.17
CA GLU A 391 5.55 7.76 5.31
C GLU A 391 5.38 8.51 3.96
N ARG A 392 4.87 7.83 2.91
CA ARG A 392 4.58 8.40 1.59
C ARG A 392 3.10 8.79 1.50
N PHE A 393 2.70 9.74 2.35
CA PHE A 393 1.28 10.05 2.61
C PHE A 393 0.51 10.54 1.38
N GLU A 394 1.10 11.40 0.55
CA GLU A 394 0.45 11.93 -0.66
C GLU A 394 0.08 10.79 -1.62
N GLU A 395 1.03 9.90 -1.91
CA GLU A 395 0.79 8.75 -2.79
C GLU A 395 -0.21 7.77 -2.17
N ALA A 396 -0.15 7.57 -0.85
CA ALA A 396 -1.12 6.74 -0.14
C ALA A 396 -2.56 7.28 -0.30
N LEU A 397 -2.75 8.60 -0.18
CA LEU A 397 -4.05 9.26 -0.36
C LEU A 397 -4.62 9.00 -1.76
N GLU A 398 -3.81 9.11 -2.81
CA GLU A 398 -4.24 8.79 -4.17
C GLU A 398 -4.77 7.36 -4.28
N HIS A 399 -4.09 6.39 -3.67
CA HIS A 399 -4.53 5.01 -3.67
C HIS A 399 -5.83 4.80 -2.88
N PHE A 400 -6.02 5.45 -1.73
CA PHE A 400 -7.28 5.36 -0.98
C PHE A 400 -8.45 6.01 -1.73
N ASP A 401 -8.22 7.14 -2.40
CA ASP A 401 -9.25 7.80 -3.22
C ASP A 401 -9.65 6.92 -4.43
N GLN A 402 -8.68 6.27 -5.09
CA GLN A 402 -8.96 5.32 -6.18
C GLN A 402 -9.72 4.09 -5.67
N MET A 403 -9.38 3.57 -4.49
CA MET A 403 -10.11 2.46 -3.87
C MET A 403 -11.59 2.84 -3.65
N LEU A 404 -11.86 3.99 -3.04
CA LEU A 404 -13.22 4.47 -2.78
C LEU A 404 -14.00 4.73 -4.08
N ALA A 405 -13.34 5.24 -5.12
CA ALA A 405 -13.96 5.42 -6.44
C ALA A 405 -14.36 4.07 -7.08
N VAL A 406 -13.53 3.03 -6.94
CA VAL A 406 -13.86 1.68 -7.40
C VAL A 406 -15.05 1.10 -6.64
N GLN A 407 -15.10 1.26 -5.32
CA GLN A 407 -16.21 0.83 -4.46
C GLN A 407 -17.53 1.46 -4.88
N GLN A 408 -17.55 2.78 -5.02
CA GLN A 408 -18.73 3.55 -5.41
C GLN A 408 -19.28 3.10 -6.75
N LYS A 409 -18.41 2.83 -7.73
CA LYS A 409 -18.81 2.34 -9.06
C LYS A 409 -19.47 0.95 -9.00
N HIS A 410 -19.08 0.12 -8.04
CA HIS A 410 -19.56 -1.26 -7.92
C HIS A 410 -20.66 -1.46 -6.86
N GLY A 411 -21.06 -0.39 -6.14
CA GLY A 411 -22.09 -0.47 -5.10
C GLY A 411 -21.70 -1.36 -3.92
N SER A 412 -20.41 -1.41 -3.58
CA SER A 412 -19.86 -2.19 -2.47
C SER A 412 -19.28 -1.25 -1.42
N ASP A 413 -19.47 -1.57 -0.14
CA ASP A 413 -18.92 -0.89 1.04
C ASP A 413 -17.76 -1.68 1.71
N ARG A 414 -17.44 -2.86 1.16
CA ARG A 414 -16.41 -3.76 1.66
C ARG A 414 -15.04 -3.08 1.72
N LEU A 415 -14.39 -2.95 2.87
CA LEU A 415 -13.10 -2.26 3.06
C LEU A 415 -13.19 -0.71 3.05
N GLU A 416 -14.39 -0.13 3.08
CA GLU A 416 -14.55 1.32 3.14
C GLU A 416 -14.02 1.91 4.45
N ALA A 417 -14.30 1.26 5.59
CA ALA A 417 -13.84 1.73 6.90
C ALA A 417 -12.31 1.82 7.01
N PRO A 418 -11.51 0.79 6.66
CA PRO A 418 -10.06 0.93 6.68
C PRO A 418 -9.53 1.98 5.70
N ALA A 419 -10.09 2.08 4.49
CA ALA A 419 -9.67 3.11 3.53
C ALA A 419 -9.89 4.54 4.08
N ARG A 420 -11.05 4.80 4.69
CA ARG A 420 -11.36 6.09 5.32
C ARG A 420 -10.46 6.38 6.51
N ALA A 421 -10.19 5.37 7.35
CA ALA A 421 -9.35 5.52 8.53
C ALA A 421 -7.89 5.82 8.15
N PHE A 422 -7.31 5.07 7.21
CA PHE A 422 -5.97 5.34 6.69
C PHE A 422 -5.86 6.71 6.02
N ARG A 423 -6.89 7.11 5.26
CA ARG A 423 -6.96 8.44 4.65
C ARG A 423 -6.97 9.55 5.71
N ALA A 424 -7.73 9.39 6.79
CA ALA A 424 -7.75 10.33 7.91
C ALA A 424 -6.37 10.40 8.59
N GLU A 425 -5.70 9.26 8.81
CA GLU A 425 -4.35 9.22 9.38
C GLU A 425 -3.33 9.95 8.48
N CYS A 426 -3.36 9.74 7.16
CA CYS A 426 -2.51 10.48 6.22
C CYS A 426 -2.71 12.00 6.33
N LEU A 427 -3.98 12.47 6.29
CA LEU A 427 -4.29 13.89 6.34
C LEU A 427 -3.83 14.53 7.65
N TRP A 428 -4.03 13.83 8.77
CA TRP A 428 -3.57 14.29 10.08
C TRP A 428 -2.04 14.37 10.15
N ARG A 429 -1.33 13.32 9.71
CA ARG A 429 0.15 13.30 9.71
C ARG A 429 0.77 14.35 8.79
N MET A 430 0.06 14.76 7.74
CA MET A 430 0.47 15.85 6.86
C MET A 430 0.13 17.25 7.39
N GLY A 431 -0.56 17.36 8.54
CA GLY A 431 -1.05 18.63 9.08
C GLY A 431 -2.18 19.26 8.27
N GLN A 432 -2.81 18.51 7.35
CA GLN A 432 -3.97 18.95 6.57
C GLN A 432 -5.30 18.72 7.30
N MET A 433 -5.26 17.96 8.39
CA MET A 433 -6.38 17.72 9.30
C MET A 433 -5.88 17.91 10.74
N ASP A 434 -6.64 18.66 11.52
CA ASP A 434 -6.38 18.84 12.94
C ASP A 434 -6.81 17.59 13.74
N TRP A 435 -6.37 17.51 14.99
CA TRP A 435 -6.68 16.36 15.86
C TRP A 435 -8.19 16.14 16.02
N SER A 436 -8.96 17.21 16.23
CA SER A 436 -10.42 17.13 16.38
C SER A 436 -11.13 16.65 15.09
N GLY A 437 -10.58 16.98 13.92
CA GLY A 437 -11.03 16.48 12.64
C GLY A 437 -10.77 14.99 12.50
N PHE A 438 -9.57 14.55 12.89
CA PHE A 438 -9.17 13.15 12.88
C PHE A 438 -10.07 12.29 13.77
N GLU A 439 -10.26 12.68 15.04
CA GLU A 439 -11.13 11.97 15.99
C GLU A 439 -12.55 11.80 15.43
N ARG A 440 -13.16 12.89 14.94
CA ARG A 440 -14.50 12.85 14.35
C ARG A 440 -14.61 11.90 13.16
N GLN A 441 -13.57 11.80 12.32
CA GLN A 441 -13.56 10.85 11.20
C GLN A 441 -13.53 9.41 11.70
N ILE A 442 -12.71 9.11 12.72
CA ILE A 442 -12.62 7.77 13.32
C ILE A 442 -13.94 7.38 14.02
N GLU A 443 -14.55 8.31 14.74
CA GLU A 443 -15.85 8.09 15.39
C GLU A 443 -16.99 7.88 14.39
N ALA A 444 -16.93 8.54 13.23
CA ALA A 444 -17.90 8.43 12.16
C ALA A 444 -17.81 7.11 11.37
N LEU A 445 -16.75 6.32 11.55
CA LEU A 445 -16.62 5.01 10.90
C LEU A 445 -17.81 4.11 11.24
N ARG A 446 -18.39 3.50 10.20
CA ARG A 446 -19.52 2.57 10.30
C ARG A 446 -19.03 1.14 10.01
N PRO A 447 -18.58 0.39 11.02
CA PRO A 447 -18.10 -0.96 10.80
C PRO A 447 -19.26 -1.89 10.40
N THR A 448 -19.09 -2.61 9.29
CA THR A 448 -20.07 -3.60 8.80
C THR A 448 -19.50 -5.01 8.80
N GLN A 449 -18.18 -5.16 8.92
CA GLN A 449 -17.44 -6.43 8.90
C GLN A 449 -16.51 -6.54 10.11
N GLU A 450 -16.13 -7.76 10.51
CA GLU A 450 -15.28 -7.99 11.68
C GLU A 450 -13.97 -7.19 11.65
N PHE A 451 -13.31 -7.08 10.49
CA PHE A 451 -12.08 -6.29 10.37
C PHE A 451 -12.31 -4.77 10.44
N ASP A 452 -13.52 -4.27 10.14
CA ASP A 452 -13.81 -2.84 10.33
C ASP A 452 -13.83 -2.50 11.82
N HIS A 453 -14.31 -3.43 12.65
CA HIS A 453 -14.24 -3.31 14.10
C HIS A 453 -12.79 -3.30 14.60
N VAL A 454 -11.93 -4.14 14.02
CA VAL A 454 -10.48 -4.14 14.30
C VAL A 454 -9.85 -2.80 13.93
N THR A 455 -10.13 -2.29 12.73
CA THR A 455 -9.63 -0.99 12.26
C THR A 455 -10.05 0.13 13.21
N ARG A 456 -11.34 0.18 13.57
CA ARG A 456 -11.87 1.20 14.49
C ARG A 456 -11.27 1.05 15.89
N ALA A 457 -11.14 -0.16 16.41
CA ALA A 457 -10.52 -0.42 17.71
C ALA A 457 -9.07 0.10 17.74
N PHE A 458 -8.28 -0.18 16.70
CA PHE A 458 -6.91 0.33 16.61
C PHE A 458 -6.85 1.85 16.77
N TYR A 459 -7.64 2.59 15.98
CA TYR A 459 -7.60 4.05 16.03
C TYR A 459 -8.20 4.64 17.30
N LEU A 460 -9.22 4.01 17.89
CA LEU A 460 -9.70 4.40 19.22
C LEU A 460 -8.64 4.18 20.30
N GLY A 461 -7.83 3.12 20.17
CA GLY A 461 -6.67 2.89 21.03
C GLY A 461 -5.60 3.96 20.86
N LEU A 462 -5.31 4.35 19.61
CA LEU A 462 -4.37 5.44 19.31
C LEU A 462 -4.85 6.79 19.88
N ILE A 463 -6.15 7.10 19.75
CA ILE A 463 -6.74 8.32 20.32
C ILE A 463 -6.61 8.30 21.85
N ALA A 464 -6.98 7.20 22.50
CA ALA A 464 -6.84 7.07 23.95
C ALA A 464 -5.39 7.19 24.42
N PHE A 465 -4.44 6.63 23.67
CA PHE A 465 -3.01 6.75 23.94
C PHE A 465 -2.54 8.20 23.90
N GLU A 466 -2.96 8.98 22.91
CA GLU A 466 -2.61 10.41 22.77
C GLU A 466 -3.24 11.28 23.86
N MET A 467 -4.35 10.83 24.47
CA MET A 467 -4.96 11.46 25.64
C MET A 467 -4.37 11.00 26.98
N ASP A 468 -3.29 10.21 26.96
CA ASP A 468 -2.67 9.59 28.15
C ASP A 468 -3.62 8.64 28.95
N ASP A 469 -4.72 8.21 28.33
CA ASP A 469 -5.60 7.17 28.89
C ASP A 469 -5.09 5.77 28.50
N LEU A 470 -3.99 5.38 29.14
CA LEU A 470 -3.30 4.10 28.87
C LEU A 470 -4.18 2.88 29.15
N THR A 471 -5.17 2.99 30.05
CA THR A 471 -6.07 1.87 30.38
C THR A 471 -7.04 1.62 29.23
N THR A 472 -7.69 2.68 28.72
CA THR A 472 -8.57 2.56 27.55
C THR A 472 -7.77 2.17 26.31
N ALA A 473 -6.58 2.76 26.11
CA ALA A 473 -5.69 2.42 25.01
C ALA A 473 -5.38 0.92 24.98
N GLN A 474 -4.96 0.36 26.13
CA GLN A 474 -4.68 -1.07 26.27
C GLN A 474 -5.89 -1.93 25.88
N GLN A 475 -7.08 -1.64 26.43
CA GLN A 475 -8.29 -2.42 26.14
C GLN A 475 -8.65 -2.42 24.64
N GLN A 476 -8.40 -1.32 23.93
CA GLN A 476 -8.67 -1.23 22.50
C GLN A 476 -7.64 -2.00 21.67
N PHE A 477 -6.35 -1.91 22.00
CA PHE A 477 -5.33 -2.66 21.29
C PHE A 477 -5.43 -4.17 21.54
N GLU A 478 -5.89 -4.62 22.72
CA GLU A 478 -6.19 -6.03 22.98
C GLU A 478 -7.30 -6.57 22.05
N LYS A 479 -8.34 -5.76 21.77
CA LYS A 479 -9.38 -6.13 20.78
C LYS A 479 -8.81 -6.31 19.38
N VAL A 480 -7.77 -5.55 19.01
CA VAL A 480 -7.10 -5.70 17.71
C VAL A 480 -6.38 -7.03 17.61
N ILE A 481 -5.68 -7.45 18.67
CA ILE A 481 -4.95 -8.72 18.70
C ILE A 481 -5.89 -9.93 18.66
N VAL A 482 -7.00 -9.87 19.39
CA VAL A 482 -7.98 -10.97 19.43
C VAL A 482 -8.83 -11.03 18.16
N GLY A 483 -8.99 -9.90 17.46
CA GLY A 483 -9.80 -9.82 16.25
C GLY A 483 -9.14 -10.40 15.00
N VAL A 484 -9.93 -10.63 13.96
CA VAL A 484 -9.44 -11.05 12.64
C VAL A 484 -8.83 -9.85 11.93
N ALA A 485 -7.53 -9.63 12.12
CA ALA A 485 -6.80 -8.59 11.40
C ALA A 485 -6.59 -9.01 9.94
N LEU A 486 -7.08 -8.19 9.00
CA LEU A 486 -6.81 -8.37 7.57
C LEU A 486 -5.38 -7.91 7.21
N MET A 487 -4.79 -7.04 8.05
CA MET A 487 -3.56 -6.32 7.75
C MET A 487 -2.59 -6.43 8.93
N ASP A 488 -1.39 -6.92 8.67
CA ASP A 488 -0.33 -7.13 9.66
C ASP A 488 0.12 -5.81 10.31
N GLY A 489 -0.06 -4.69 9.60
CA GLY A 489 0.24 -3.34 10.10
C GLY A 489 -0.47 -3.02 11.42
N PHE A 490 -1.78 -3.27 11.51
CA PHE A 490 -2.53 -3.02 12.74
C PHE A 490 -2.08 -3.93 13.88
N ARG A 491 -1.83 -5.21 13.61
CA ARG A 491 -1.41 -6.18 14.62
C ARG A 491 -0.06 -5.79 15.21
N LEU A 492 0.94 -5.54 14.38
CA LEU A 492 2.28 -5.12 14.79
C LEU A 492 2.25 -3.83 15.62
N ARG A 493 1.58 -2.79 15.10
CA ARG A 493 1.47 -1.51 15.81
C ARG A 493 0.77 -1.67 17.16
N SER A 494 -0.30 -2.47 17.23
CA SER A 494 -1.01 -2.74 18.49
C SER A 494 -0.15 -3.45 19.53
N HIS A 495 0.66 -4.45 19.12
CA HIS A 495 1.62 -5.07 20.03
C HIS A 495 2.64 -4.07 20.58
N ALA A 496 3.08 -3.11 19.77
CA ALA A 496 4.04 -2.09 20.21
C ALA A 496 3.42 -1.09 21.20
N PHE A 497 2.20 -0.61 20.92
CA PHE A 497 1.49 0.25 21.87
C PHE A 497 1.10 -0.48 23.16
N LEU A 498 0.74 -1.76 23.11
CA LEU A 498 0.48 -2.56 24.31
C LEU A 498 1.72 -2.75 25.16
N ALA A 499 2.86 -3.04 24.51
CA ALA A 499 4.13 -3.14 25.22
C ALA A 499 4.45 -1.84 25.95
N TYR A 500 4.21 -0.68 25.32
CA TYR A 500 4.33 0.61 25.98
C TYR A 500 3.36 0.74 27.15
N CYS A 501 2.06 0.51 26.95
CA CYS A 501 1.04 0.70 28.00
C CYS A 501 1.33 -0.15 29.24
N ARG A 502 1.65 -1.43 29.03
CA ARG A 502 2.02 -2.37 30.10
C ARG A 502 3.26 -1.92 30.87
N TRP A 503 4.31 -1.52 30.15
CA TRP A 503 5.55 -1.04 30.74
C TRP A 503 5.35 0.26 31.53
N ALA A 504 4.64 1.23 30.97
CA ALA A 504 4.32 2.50 31.63
C ALA A 504 3.47 2.32 32.89
N GLN A 505 2.65 1.26 32.95
CA GLN A 505 1.87 0.87 34.13
C GLN A 505 2.66 0.02 35.15
N GLY A 506 3.96 -0.17 34.95
CA GLY A 506 4.86 -0.78 35.93
C GLY A 506 5.19 -2.26 35.70
N GLN A 507 4.77 -2.85 34.58
CA GLN A 507 5.22 -4.20 34.20
C GLN A 507 6.71 -4.15 33.80
N ALA A 508 7.45 -5.23 34.10
CA ALA A 508 8.85 -5.36 33.66
C ALA A 508 8.94 -5.29 32.13
N LEU A 509 9.98 -4.64 31.61
CA LEU A 509 10.09 -4.35 30.18
C LEU A 509 10.15 -5.64 29.35
N GLU A 510 10.85 -6.66 29.83
CA GLU A 510 10.95 -7.97 29.20
C GLU A 510 9.57 -8.63 29.03
N ASP A 511 8.76 -8.65 30.09
CA ASP A 511 7.43 -9.25 30.06
C ASP A 511 6.44 -8.40 29.24
N ALA A 512 6.56 -7.07 29.33
CA ALA A 512 5.70 -6.15 28.59
C ALA A 512 5.95 -6.24 27.07
N SER A 513 7.19 -6.47 26.65
CA SER A 513 7.60 -6.51 25.25
C SER A 513 7.65 -7.91 24.63
N ALA A 514 7.50 -8.99 25.40
CA ALA A 514 7.62 -10.37 24.92
C ALA A 514 6.79 -10.65 23.65
N ASP A 515 5.49 -10.33 23.67
CA ASP A 515 4.59 -10.54 22.53
C ASP A 515 5.03 -9.75 21.28
N LEU A 516 5.49 -8.51 21.48
CA LEU A 516 5.98 -7.67 20.38
C LEU A 516 7.23 -8.29 19.74
N LEU A 517 8.18 -8.73 20.57
CA LEU A 517 9.43 -9.32 20.10
C LEU A 517 9.18 -10.63 19.34
N ASP A 518 8.27 -11.46 19.83
CA ASP A 518 7.88 -12.70 19.15
C ASP A 518 7.26 -12.42 17.78
N VAL A 519 6.33 -11.47 17.69
CA VAL A 519 5.71 -11.11 16.40
C VAL A 519 6.73 -10.46 15.46
N MET A 520 7.62 -9.60 15.95
CA MET A 520 8.69 -9.01 15.12
C MET A 520 9.66 -10.07 14.57
N ASN A 521 9.98 -11.10 15.35
CA ASN A 521 10.84 -12.19 14.90
C ASN A 521 10.15 -13.07 13.84
N GLN A 522 8.83 -13.23 13.91
CA GLN A 522 8.05 -14.06 13.00
C GLN A 522 7.66 -13.32 11.69
N VAL A 523 7.20 -12.08 11.82
CA VAL A 523 6.62 -11.30 10.73
C VAL A 523 7.62 -10.32 10.10
N GLY A 524 8.58 -9.85 10.88
CA GLY A 524 9.32 -8.62 10.58
C GLY A 524 8.51 -7.40 11.02
N GLY A 525 8.56 -6.33 10.24
CA GLY A 525 7.64 -5.20 10.43
C GLY A 525 8.26 -3.91 10.99
N GLU A 526 9.58 -3.76 10.97
CA GLU A 526 10.22 -2.49 11.32
C GLU A 526 9.66 -1.30 10.53
N LEU A 527 9.31 -1.49 9.26
CA LEU A 527 8.67 -0.46 8.45
C LEU A 527 7.29 -0.09 9.00
N ALA A 528 6.51 -1.07 9.45
CA ALA A 528 5.18 -0.84 10.00
C ALA A 528 5.20 -0.20 11.38
N LEU A 529 6.29 -0.36 12.14
CA LEU A 529 6.49 0.27 13.44
C LEU A 529 7.13 1.66 13.34
N ALA A 530 7.86 1.93 12.26
CA ALA A 530 8.57 3.18 12.06
C ALA A 530 7.65 4.40 12.00
N ILE A 531 6.44 4.24 11.45
CA ILE A 531 5.44 5.31 11.39
C ILE A 531 5.06 5.84 12.79
N ASP A 532 5.21 5.03 13.84
CA ASP A 532 4.94 5.40 15.24
C ASP A 532 6.21 5.52 16.09
N ALA A 533 7.39 5.60 15.46
CA ALA A 533 8.66 5.66 16.17
C ALA A 533 8.73 6.80 17.19
N ASP A 534 8.15 7.95 16.87
CA ASP A 534 8.13 9.12 17.75
C ASP A 534 7.34 8.86 19.04
N ARG A 535 6.16 8.25 18.92
CA ARG A 535 5.26 7.93 20.05
C ARG A 535 5.85 6.87 20.97
N LEU A 536 6.59 5.95 20.38
CA LEU A 536 7.14 4.77 21.05
C LEU A 536 8.65 4.92 21.31
N ALA A 537 9.19 6.13 21.18
CA ALA A 537 10.62 6.40 21.30
C ALA A 537 11.19 5.95 22.65
N ALA A 538 10.45 6.18 23.74
CA ALA A 538 10.86 5.77 25.09
C ALA A 538 10.93 4.24 25.22
N LEU A 539 9.93 3.53 24.68
CA LEU A 539 9.91 2.07 24.67
C LEU A 539 11.11 1.52 23.87
N TYR A 540 11.32 2.00 22.64
CA TYR A 540 12.40 1.49 21.79
C TYR A 540 13.79 1.80 22.36
N SER A 541 13.97 2.97 22.97
CA SER A 541 15.21 3.33 23.66
C SER A 541 15.46 2.43 24.87
N ALA A 542 14.43 2.14 25.67
CA ALA A 542 14.53 1.23 26.81
C ALA A 542 14.88 -0.20 26.36
N CYS A 543 14.24 -0.68 25.29
CA CYS A 543 14.56 -1.99 24.70
C CYS A 543 15.99 -2.04 24.18
N GLU A 544 16.47 -0.99 23.49
CA GLU A 544 17.87 -0.91 23.02
C GLU A 544 18.87 -0.98 24.17
N LEU A 545 18.64 -0.23 25.26
CA LEU A 545 19.52 -0.20 26.42
C LEU A 545 19.63 -1.56 27.11
N GLN A 546 18.56 -2.35 27.10
CA GLN A 546 18.51 -3.71 27.66
C GLN A 546 18.81 -4.81 26.63
N ASN A 547 19.17 -4.42 25.39
CA ASN A 547 19.45 -5.32 24.28
C ASN A 547 18.28 -6.28 23.93
N LEU A 548 17.05 -5.81 24.12
CA LEU A 548 15.81 -6.50 23.75
C LEU A 548 15.44 -6.17 22.29
N GLY A 549 15.04 -7.18 21.50
CA GLY A 549 14.68 -7.00 20.08
C GLY A 549 15.86 -6.80 19.12
N ALA A 550 17.07 -7.13 19.56
CA ALA A 550 18.29 -7.11 18.76
C ALA A 550 18.47 -5.78 17.98
N GLY A 551 18.95 -5.83 16.73
CA GLY A 551 19.17 -4.63 15.93
C GLY A 551 17.91 -3.86 15.54
N ALA A 552 16.72 -4.46 15.69
CA ALA A 552 15.46 -3.83 15.28
C ALA A 552 15.06 -2.69 16.24
N ALA A 553 15.13 -2.92 17.56
CA ALA A 553 14.87 -1.89 18.56
C ALA A 553 15.79 -0.67 18.37
N ARG A 554 17.09 -0.91 18.11
CA ARG A 554 18.07 0.13 17.77
C ARG A 554 17.74 0.88 16.48
N ARG A 555 17.26 0.20 15.43
CA ARG A 555 16.87 0.88 14.18
C ARG A 555 15.60 1.71 14.36
N LEU A 556 14.66 1.24 15.18
CA LEU A 556 13.42 1.95 15.49
C LEU A 556 13.68 3.16 16.40
N SER A 557 14.53 3.03 17.43
CA SER A 557 14.96 4.14 18.27
C SER A 557 15.65 5.25 17.45
N GLN A 558 16.51 4.86 16.49
CA GLN A 558 17.16 5.80 15.56
C GLN A 558 16.19 6.47 14.57
N ARG A 559 15.01 5.89 14.35
CA ARG A 559 13.97 6.46 13.49
C ARG A 559 13.05 7.43 14.23
N ALA A 560 12.99 7.34 15.56
CA ALA A 560 12.23 8.28 16.37
C ALA A 560 12.75 9.70 16.11
N ARG A 561 11.86 10.59 15.69
CA ARG A 561 12.14 12.00 15.47
C ARG A 561 12.28 12.66 16.84
N PRO A 562 13.41 13.31 17.15
CA PRO A 562 13.49 14.18 18.32
C PRO A 562 12.35 15.19 18.35
N VAL A 563 11.69 15.31 19.49
CA VAL A 563 10.64 16.32 19.71
C VAL A 563 11.27 17.56 20.30
N LEU A 564 11.25 18.65 19.55
CA LEU A 564 11.66 19.99 19.98
C LEU A 564 10.48 20.70 20.64
N HIS A 565 10.51 20.79 21.96
CA HIS A 565 9.60 21.59 22.76
C HIS A 565 10.14 23.02 22.87
N LEU A 566 9.33 23.99 22.46
CA LEU A 566 9.62 25.41 22.56
C LEU A 566 8.60 26.07 23.47
N ARG A 567 9.12 26.77 24.48
CA ARG A 567 8.35 27.74 25.27
C ARG A 567 8.79 29.12 24.81
N LEU A 568 7.88 29.85 24.17
CA LEU A 568 8.08 31.19 23.64
C LEU A 568 7.25 32.23 24.41
N LEU A 569 6.25 31.81 25.18
CA LEU A 569 5.47 32.66 26.09
C LEU A 569 6.15 32.73 27.45
N GLY A 570 6.45 33.95 27.92
CA GLY A 570 7.12 34.16 29.21
C GLY A 570 8.64 34.02 29.18
N GLY A 571 9.23 33.87 28.00
CA GLY A 571 10.67 33.79 27.78
C GLY A 571 11.04 32.68 26.79
N TRP A 572 12.34 32.45 26.64
CA TRP A 572 12.89 31.42 25.76
C TRP A 572 13.25 30.15 26.54
N GLU A 573 12.66 29.03 26.13
CA GLU A 573 13.13 27.69 26.50
C GLU A 573 13.04 26.77 25.29
N ALA A 574 14.08 25.96 25.08
CA ALA A 574 14.09 24.95 24.03
C ALA A 574 14.58 23.64 24.63
N ARG A 575 13.80 22.57 24.49
CA ARG A 575 14.17 21.22 24.96
C ARG A 575 13.97 20.20 23.87
N ILE A 576 14.88 19.23 23.76
CA ILE A 576 14.72 18.05 22.90
C ILE A 576 14.82 16.81 23.78
N ASN A 577 13.78 15.97 23.77
CA ASN A 577 13.70 14.75 24.59
C ASN A 577 14.06 15.05 26.06
N ASP A 578 13.45 16.09 26.63
CA ASP A 578 13.70 16.63 27.97
C ASP A 578 15.09 17.26 28.23
N GLU A 579 16.04 17.22 27.29
CA GLU A 579 17.34 17.88 27.42
C GLU A 579 17.26 19.34 26.94
N GLU A 580 17.84 20.28 27.71
CA GLU A 580 17.86 21.70 27.34
C GLU A 580 18.80 21.98 26.16
N VAL A 581 18.27 22.57 25.10
CA VAL A 581 19.02 22.93 23.89
C VAL A 581 19.58 24.34 24.01
N GLN A 582 20.88 24.42 24.25
CA GLN A 582 21.59 25.68 24.41
C GLN A 582 21.88 26.39 23.08
N ILE A 583 20.95 27.23 22.61
CA ILE A 583 21.17 28.14 21.47
C ILE A 583 21.74 29.46 21.97
N ARG A 584 23.04 29.69 21.76
CA ARG A 584 23.76 30.87 22.32
C ARG A 584 23.40 32.20 21.66
N LEU A 585 23.18 32.20 20.35
CA LEU A 585 22.95 33.44 19.60
C LEU A 585 21.47 33.86 19.68
N ARG A 586 21.18 35.06 20.19
CA ARG A 586 19.81 35.63 20.26
C ARG A 586 19.10 35.60 18.89
N LYS A 587 19.80 35.96 17.81
CA LYS A 587 19.25 35.89 16.44
C LYS A 587 19.03 34.47 15.91
N ALA A 588 19.72 33.47 16.44
CA ALA A 588 19.44 32.07 16.10
C ALA A 588 18.18 31.55 16.80
N ARG A 589 17.92 31.99 18.04
CA ARG A 589 16.66 31.75 18.76
C ARG A 589 15.48 32.36 18.03
N GLU A 590 15.61 33.63 17.66
CA GLU A 590 14.59 34.36 16.89
C GLU A 590 14.34 33.70 15.52
N LEU A 591 15.40 33.27 14.82
CA LEU A 591 15.28 32.51 13.57
C LEU A 591 14.48 31.21 13.75
N LEU A 592 14.76 30.45 14.82
CA LEU A 592 14.04 29.22 15.12
C LEU A 592 12.56 29.52 15.39
N ALA A 593 12.26 30.49 16.24
CA ALA A 593 10.88 30.91 16.51
C ALA A 593 10.15 31.36 15.23
N PHE A 594 10.82 32.14 14.37
CA PHE A 594 10.25 32.57 13.09
C PHE A 594 9.87 31.38 12.20
N LEU A 595 10.78 30.41 12.04
CA LEU A 595 10.53 29.21 11.23
C LEU A 595 9.41 28.33 11.80
N VAL A 596 9.25 28.30 13.13
CA VAL A 596 8.16 27.56 13.79
C VAL A 596 6.81 28.26 13.61
N MET A 597 6.76 29.59 13.74
CA MET A 597 5.51 30.35 13.65
C MET A 597 5.04 30.58 12.22
N HIS A 598 5.96 30.67 11.25
CA HIS A 598 5.63 31.02 9.87
C HIS A 598 5.97 29.94 8.83
N GLY A 599 6.70 28.89 9.20
CA GLY A 599 7.09 27.82 8.30
C GLY A 599 8.28 28.15 7.39
N PRO A 600 8.40 27.47 6.23
CA PRO A 600 9.53 27.65 5.31
C PRO A 600 9.65 29.08 4.76
N ALA A 601 10.87 29.63 4.73
CA ALA A 601 11.12 31.01 4.34
C ALA A 601 12.35 31.18 3.44
N THR A 602 12.27 32.10 2.48
CA THR A 602 13.39 32.49 1.63
C THR A 602 14.43 33.29 2.42
N ARG A 603 15.64 33.39 1.86
CA ARG A 603 16.69 34.24 2.41
C ARG A 603 16.23 35.68 2.64
N ASP A 604 15.52 36.27 1.69
CA ASP A 604 15.14 37.68 1.76
C ASP A 604 14.03 37.89 2.80
N GLN A 605 13.08 36.95 2.92
CA GLN A 605 12.09 36.97 4.00
C GLN A 605 12.73 36.92 5.39
N LEU A 606 13.71 36.03 5.59
CA LEU A 606 14.42 35.91 6.86
C LEU A 606 15.25 37.16 7.19
N ILE A 607 15.90 37.77 6.19
CA ILE A 607 16.64 39.02 6.40
C ILE A 607 15.69 40.15 6.78
N THR A 608 14.56 40.27 6.08
CA THR A 608 13.56 41.30 6.36
C THR A 608 12.95 41.13 7.75
N ALA A 609 12.58 39.91 8.13
CA ALA A 609 11.99 39.66 9.44
C ALA A 609 12.97 39.89 10.60
N LEU A 610 14.20 39.36 10.50
CA LEU A 610 15.14 39.39 11.63
C LEU A 610 15.86 40.74 11.77
N TRP A 611 15.85 41.62 10.76
CA TRP A 611 16.54 42.92 10.79
C TRP A 611 15.70 44.05 10.16
N ASP A 612 14.38 43.96 10.28
CA ASP A 612 13.39 44.99 9.92
C ASP A 612 13.63 45.61 8.52
N GLY A 613 13.89 44.76 7.53
CA GLY A 613 14.05 45.17 6.13
C GLY A 613 15.28 46.04 5.82
N SER A 614 16.26 46.13 6.73
CA SER A 614 17.44 46.97 6.52
C SER A 614 18.24 46.55 5.27
N ALA A 615 18.48 47.48 4.32
CA ALA A 615 19.14 47.18 3.05
C ALA A 615 20.68 47.08 3.15
N ARG A 616 21.20 46.44 4.20
CA ARG A 616 22.66 46.32 4.42
C ARG A 616 23.19 45.05 3.78
N ARG A 617 24.20 45.18 2.92
CA ARG A 617 24.86 44.04 2.24
C ARG A 617 25.46 43.01 3.23
N GLU A 618 25.78 43.43 4.44
CA GLU A 618 26.37 42.61 5.51
C GLU A 618 25.39 41.61 6.15
N LEU A 619 24.07 41.81 6.03
CA LEU A 619 23.07 40.95 6.68
C LEU A 619 23.09 39.51 6.17
N GLY A 620 23.54 39.30 4.94
CA GLY A 620 23.78 37.95 4.43
C GLY A 620 24.80 37.17 5.26
N SER A 621 25.80 37.84 5.81
CA SER A 621 26.81 37.22 6.68
C SER A 621 26.24 36.95 8.07
N TYR A 622 25.42 37.86 8.62
CA TYR A 622 24.76 37.65 9.92
C TYR A 622 23.72 36.54 9.88
N LEU A 623 22.95 36.42 8.80
CA LEU A 623 22.04 35.28 8.60
C LEU A 623 22.80 33.95 8.56
N LYS A 624 23.95 33.90 7.87
CA LYS A 624 24.79 32.69 7.86
C LYS A 624 25.29 32.33 9.25
N GLN A 625 25.66 33.32 10.07
CA GLN A 625 26.07 33.09 11.46
C GLN A 625 24.91 32.57 12.32
N ALA A 626 23.72 33.16 12.20
CA ALA A 626 22.52 32.68 12.90
C ALA A 626 22.14 31.25 12.49
N LEU A 627 22.14 30.95 11.18
CA LEU A 627 21.91 29.60 10.65
C LEU A 627 22.97 28.61 11.16
N HIS A 628 24.24 29.00 11.17
CA HIS A 628 25.31 28.14 11.67
C HIS A 628 25.14 27.85 13.16
N GLY A 629 24.88 28.87 13.99
CA GLY A 629 24.64 28.68 15.42
C GLY A 629 23.41 27.82 15.72
N LEU A 630 22.34 27.97 14.94
CA LEU A 630 21.14 27.14 15.06
C LEU A 630 21.43 25.68 14.66
N ARG A 631 22.12 25.48 13.54
CA ARG A 631 22.49 24.14 13.07
C ARG A 631 23.42 23.43 14.04
N GLU A 632 24.42 24.11 14.58
CA GLU A 632 25.33 23.54 15.58
C GLU A 632 24.60 23.11 16.86
N ALA A 633 23.61 23.89 17.31
CA ALA A 633 22.84 23.56 18.50
C ALA A 633 21.91 22.35 18.32
N LEU A 634 21.31 22.19 17.13
CA LEU A 634 20.34 21.13 16.86
C LEU A 634 20.95 19.83 16.32
N ARG A 635 22.11 19.91 15.66
CA ARG A 635 22.78 18.75 15.02
C ARG A 635 23.04 17.56 15.95
N PRO A 636 23.43 17.73 17.24
CA PRO A 636 23.67 16.60 18.13
C PRO A 636 22.46 15.69 18.34
N TYR A 637 21.26 16.25 18.18
CA TYR A 637 20.00 15.54 18.42
C TYR A 637 19.45 14.85 17.17
N LEU A 638 20.04 15.09 16.00
CA LEU A 638 19.57 14.54 14.73
C LEU A 638 20.46 13.40 14.22
N PRO A 639 19.92 12.50 13.39
CA PRO A 639 20.71 11.45 12.75
C PRO A 639 21.89 12.03 11.98
N VAL A 640 23.00 11.29 11.97
CA VAL A 640 24.25 11.71 11.32
C VAL A 640 24.01 12.06 9.85
N GLY A 641 24.47 13.25 9.43
CA GLY A 641 24.35 13.74 8.05
C GLY A 641 23.07 14.51 7.73
N VAL A 642 22.11 14.60 8.66
CA VAL A 642 20.91 15.42 8.50
C VAL A 642 21.25 16.90 8.76
N ASP A 643 20.82 17.79 7.86
CA ASP A 643 20.85 19.25 8.10
C ASP A 643 19.63 19.63 8.95
N PRO A 644 19.79 20.26 10.14
CA PRO A 644 18.67 20.72 10.95
C PRO A 644 17.82 21.81 10.29
N VAL A 645 18.43 22.60 9.40
CA VAL A 645 17.76 23.71 8.70
C VAL A 645 18.11 23.66 7.20
N PRO A 646 17.58 22.68 6.43
CA PRO A 646 17.96 22.51 5.03
C PRO A 646 17.45 23.67 4.15
N LEU A 647 18.20 23.97 3.10
CA LEU A 647 17.77 24.87 2.02
C LEU A 647 17.21 24.03 0.87
N MET A 648 15.88 24.01 0.71
CA MET A 648 15.19 23.23 -0.31
C MET A 648 14.28 24.12 -1.14
N GLY A 649 14.42 24.08 -2.46
CA GLY A 649 13.62 24.93 -3.36
C GLY A 649 13.78 26.43 -3.07
N GLY A 650 14.95 26.86 -2.61
CA GLY A 650 15.23 28.26 -2.25
C GLY A 650 14.69 28.71 -0.89
N HIS A 651 14.06 27.82 -0.12
CA HIS A 651 13.50 28.12 1.20
C HIS A 651 14.27 27.35 2.29
N TYR A 652 14.59 28.05 3.37
CA TYR A 652 15.02 27.44 4.62
C TYR A 652 13.80 26.94 5.38
N ARG A 653 13.87 25.73 5.91
CA ARG A 653 12.83 25.11 6.74
C ARG A 653 13.49 24.36 7.88
N LEU A 654 12.75 24.02 8.93
CA LEU A 654 13.21 23.02 9.90
C LEU A 654 13.20 21.63 9.25
N SER A 655 14.14 20.79 9.67
CA SER A 655 14.22 19.41 9.20
C SER A 655 12.93 18.64 9.51
N GLU A 656 12.44 17.87 8.55
CA GLU A 656 11.28 16.96 8.72
C GLU A 656 11.58 15.82 9.69
N LYS A 657 12.85 15.66 10.11
CA LYS A 657 13.27 14.74 11.17
C LYS A 657 13.16 15.34 12.58
N LEU A 658 12.68 16.57 12.72
CA LEU A 658 12.28 17.18 13.98
C LEU A 658 10.76 17.26 14.05
N SER A 659 10.19 16.78 15.14
CA SER A 659 8.80 17.09 15.51
C SER A 659 8.82 18.32 16.41
N VAL A 660 7.92 19.29 16.20
CA VAL A 660 7.95 20.57 16.94
C VAL A 660 6.67 20.74 17.74
N SER A 661 6.82 21.03 19.04
CA SER A 661 5.74 21.47 19.93
C SER A 661 6.06 22.86 20.44
N CYS A 662 5.11 23.80 20.31
CA CYS A 662 5.33 25.21 20.62
C CYS A 662 4.06 25.80 21.26
N ASP A 663 4.20 26.35 22.46
CA ASP A 663 3.12 26.99 23.23
C ASP A 663 2.42 28.13 22.45
N ALA A 664 3.19 28.99 21.81
CA ALA A 664 2.67 30.11 21.02
C ALA A 664 1.93 29.64 19.76
N ALA A 665 2.41 28.58 19.12
CA ALA A 665 1.75 27.99 17.96
C ALA A 665 0.42 27.32 18.34
N GLN A 666 0.40 26.62 19.49
CA GLN A 666 -0.82 26.03 20.05
C GLN A 666 -1.86 27.11 20.39
N LEU A 667 -1.44 28.21 21.02
CA LEU A 667 -2.32 29.34 21.32
C LEU A 667 -2.90 29.97 20.04
N ALA A 668 -2.07 30.15 19.01
CA ALA A 668 -2.50 30.70 17.72
C ALA A 668 -3.56 29.82 17.03
N GLN A 669 -3.47 28.50 17.18
CA GLN A 669 -4.34 27.52 16.52
C GLN A 669 -5.56 27.09 17.35
N SER A 670 -5.58 27.41 18.66
CA SER A 670 -6.65 27.00 19.58
C SER A 670 -8.02 27.54 19.12
N PRO A 671 -9.06 26.70 18.94
CA PRO A 671 -10.37 27.14 18.45
C PRO A 671 -11.06 28.10 19.43
N HIS A 672 -11.92 28.98 18.88
CA HIS A 672 -12.60 30.04 19.65
C HIS A 672 -13.65 29.55 20.66
N ALA A 673 -14.08 28.28 20.61
CA ALA A 673 -15.21 27.80 21.41
C ALA A 673 -15.04 26.35 21.88
N GLY A 674 -15.25 26.13 23.18
CA GLY A 674 -15.67 24.85 23.78
C GLY A 674 -14.60 23.86 24.25
N ALA A 675 -13.32 24.02 23.89
CA ALA A 675 -12.29 22.98 24.16
C ALA A 675 -11.18 23.37 25.16
N ALA A 676 -10.96 24.65 25.46
CA ALA A 676 -9.89 25.10 26.35
C ALA A 676 -10.36 25.14 27.83
N ARG A 677 -10.84 24.00 28.36
CA ARG A 677 -11.46 23.98 29.70
C ARG A 677 -10.48 24.00 30.87
N ASP A 678 -9.26 23.46 30.71
CA ASP A 678 -8.43 23.15 31.89
C ASP A 678 -7.01 23.74 31.94
N ASP A 679 -6.46 24.35 30.87
CA ASP A 679 -5.08 24.87 30.91
C ASP A 679 -4.87 26.27 30.30
N LEU A 680 -5.76 27.22 30.63
CA LEU A 680 -5.48 28.64 30.36
C LEU A 680 -4.27 29.15 31.16
N THR A 681 -3.95 28.50 32.29
CA THR A 681 -2.80 28.81 33.14
C THR A 681 -1.46 28.63 32.43
N GLY A 682 -1.32 27.59 31.59
CA GLY A 682 -0.12 27.34 30.81
C GLY A 682 0.26 28.49 29.86
N TYR A 683 -0.72 29.25 29.37
CA TYR A 683 -0.49 30.38 28.46
C TYR A 683 -0.25 31.73 29.16
N MET A 684 -0.47 31.81 30.47
CA MET A 684 -0.30 33.05 31.26
C MET A 684 1.14 33.27 31.75
N THR A 685 2.13 32.63 31.13
CA THR A 685 3.53 32.67 31.54
C THR A 685 4.25 33.98 31.18
N GLY A 686 3.68 34.80 30.30
CA GLY A 686 4.17 36.14 29.97
C GLY A 686 4.13 36.45 28.47
N ALA A 687 4.79 37.55 28.07
CA ALA A 687 4.80 38.00 26.68
C ALA A 687 5.57 37.04 25.74
N PHE A 688 5.09 36.92 24.51
CA PHE A 688 5.78 36.21 23.43
C PHE A 688 7.14 36.85 23.15
N LEU A 689 8.22 36.05 23.25
CA LEU A 689 9.61 36.47 23.00
C LEU A 689 9.89 37.87 23.54
N ALA A 690 9.72 38.07 24.85
CA ALA A 690 9.86 39.39 25.49
C ALA A 690 11.25 40.02 25.23
N GLU A 691 12.25 39.18 25.01
CA GLU A 691 13.60 39.55 24.66
C GLU A 691 13.79 39.73 23.15
N VAL A 692 12.78 39.97 22.32
CA VAL A 692 12.95 40.25 20.88
C VAL A 692 12.16 41.49 20.49
N ASP A 693 12.85 42.43 19.82
CA ASP A 693 12.33 43.76 19.50
C ASP A 693 12.04 43.95 18.00
N SER A 694 12.11 42.89 17.19
CA SER A 694 11.81 42.95 15.76
C SER A 694 10.32 43.16 15.49
N GLU A 695 10.01 43.81 14.37
CA GLU A 695 8.63 44.21 14.03
C GLU A 695 7.67 43.01 13.99
N TRP A 696 8.10 41.89 13.38
CA TRP A 696 7.26 40.69 13.28
C TRP A 696 6.92 40.10 14.65
N ALA A 697 7.86 40.12 15.59
CA ALA A 697 7.64 39.59 16.94
C ALA A 697 6.68 40.50 17.72
N GLY A 698 6.77 41.82 17.53
CA GLY A 698 5.82 42.79 18.08
C GLY A 698 4.39 42.55 17.60
N VAL A 699 4.21 42.45 16.27
CA VAL A 699 2.90 42.18 15.66
C VAL A 699 2.33 40.85 16.15
N LEU A 700 3.13 39.79 16.21
CA LEU A 700 2.67 38.48 16.65
C LEU A 700 2.34 38.46 18.15
N ARG A 701 3.09 39.20 18.98
CA ARG A 701 2.81 39.36 20.41
C ARG A 701 1.45 40.00 20.65
N GLU A 702 1.12 41.08 19.93
CA GLU A 702 -0.20 41.72 20.01
C GLU A 702 -1.32 40.76 19.57
N GLN A 703 -1.12 40.02 18.48
CA GLN A 703 -2.09 39.03 18.00
C GLN A 703 -2.34 37.90 19.01
N LEU A 704 -1.27 37.34 19.59
CA LEU A 704 -1.37 36.28 20.59
C LEU A 704 -2.01 36.79 21.89
N GLN A 705 -1.71 38.02 22.29
CA GLN A 705 -2.33 38.66 23.45
C GLN A 705 -3.84 38.81 23.25
N LEU A 706 -4.28 39.35 22.11
CA LEU A 706 -5.70 39.47 21.76
C LEU A 706 -6.38 38.09 21.68
N ARG A 707 -5.67 37.09 21.16
CA ARG A 707 -6.17 35.70 21.12
C ARG A 707 -6.41 35.15 22.51
N LEU A 708 -5.44 35.30 23.42
CA LEU A 708 -5.56 34.84 24.80
C LEU A 708 -6.69 35.55 25.54
N LEU A 709 -6.83 36.87 25.37
CA LEU A 709 -7.95 37.64 25.93
C LEU A 709 -9.29 37.09 25.44
N THR A 710 -9.42 36.81 24.15
CA THR A 710 -10.65 36.26 23.55
C THR A 710 -11.00 34.88 24.13
N LEU A 711 -10.01 34.01 24.31
CA LEU A 711 -10.21 32.68 24.90
C LEU A 711 -10.64 32.75 26.36
N ILE A 712 -10.02 33.62 27.15
CA ILE A 712 -10.40 33.84 28.56
C ILE A 712 -11.84 34.37 28.65
N MET A 713 -12.20 35.33 27.80
CA MET A 713 -13.57 35.87 27.76
C MET A 713 -14.60 34.80 27.39
N ALA A 714 -14.32 33.98 26.38
CA ALA A 714 -15.21 32.88 25.98
C ALA A 714 -15.37 31.83 27.10
N ALA A 715 -14.28 31.48 27.78
CA ALA A 715 -14.31 30.54 28.91
C ALA A 715 -15.11 31.08 30.10
N GLY A 716 -14.96 32.37 30.41
CA GLY A 716 -15.76 33.04 31.45
C GLY A 716 -17.26 33.04 31.09
N GLN A 717 -17.59 33.36 29.84
CA GLN A 717 -18.98 33.43 29.36
C GLN A 717 -19.70 32.09 29.46
N GLU A 718 -19.02 30.99 29.12
CA GLU A 718 -19.58 29.64 29.23
C GLU A 718 -19.90 29.27 30.68
N ARG A 719 -19.04 29.66 31.63
CA ARG A 719 -19.20 29.36 33.06
C ARG A 719 -20.21 30.26 33.75
N GLN A 720 -20.38 31.49 33.28
CA GLN A 720 -21.16 32.53 33.97
C GLN A 720 -22.59 32.11 34.32
N ALA A 721 -23.27 31.37 33.44
CA ALA A 721 -24.65 30.92 33.68
C ALA A 721 -24.78 29.83 34.75
N THR A 722 -23.72 29.05 35.02
CA THR A 722 -23.77 27.89 35.93
C THR A 722 -22.96 28.11 37.20
N HIS A 723 -21.82 28.79 37.10
CA HIS A 723 -20.85 29.04 38.16
C HIS A 723 -20.35 30.49 38.06
N PRO A 724 -21.18 31.49 38.42
CA PRO A 724 -20.86 32.90 38.21
C PRO A 724 -19.63 33.39 39.02
N GLU A 725 -19.36 32.82 40.19
CA GLU A 725 -18.14 33.15 40.95
C GLU A 725 -16.87 32.69 40.23
N GLU A 726 -16.86 31.46 39.71
CA GLU A 726 -15.74 30.94 38.92
C GLU A 726 -15.53 31.76 37.64
N ALA A 727 -16.63 32.15 36.98
CA ALA A 727 -16.57 33.00 35.79
C ALA A 727 -15.93 34.36 36.08
N ALA A 728 -16.26 34.99 37.22
CA ALA A 728 -15.63 36.25 37.63
C ALA A 728 -14.11 36.09 37.83
N GLN A 729 -13.67 35.00 38.45
CA GLN A 729 -12.25 34.69 38.62
C GLN A 729 -11.54 34.45 37.28
N ILE A 730 -12.22 33.81 36.32
CA ILE A 730 -11.71 33.62 34.96
C ILE A 730 -11.56 34.98 34.26
N TYR A 731 -12.58 35.83 34.27
CA TYR A 731 -12.52 37.16 33.65
C TYR A 731 -11.39 38.02 34.24
N LEU A 732 -11.18 37.98 35.56
CA LEU A 732 -10.07 38.71 36.18
C LEU A 732 -8.68 38.29 35.68
N LYS A 733 -8.52 37.13 35.04
CA LYS A 733 -7.26 36.76 34.38
C LYS A 733 -6.91 37.66 33.20
N THR A 734 -7.90 38.27 32.53
CA THR A 734 -7.62 39.24 31.45
C THR A 734 -6.89 40.47 31.96
N THR A 735 -7.14 40.86 33.22
CA THR A 735 -6.57 42.08 33.82
C THR A 735 -5.11 41.90 34.21
N GLN A 736 -4.67 40.66 34.43
CA GLN A 736 -3.26 40.32 34.61
C GLN A 736 -2.47 40.44 33.31
N ILE A 737 -3.13 40.24 32.16
CA ILE A 737 -2.53 40.35 30.82
C ILE A 737 -2.57 41.80 30.32
N ASN A 738 -3.70 42.46 30.49
CA ASN A 738 -3.89 43.87 30.17
C ASN A 738 -4.72 44.53 31.28
N PRO A 739 -4.08 45.27 32.21
CA PRO A 739 -4.77 45.94 33.31
C PRO A 739 -5.85 46.93 32.87
N LEU A 740 -5.76 47.47 31.66
CA LEU A 740 -6.71 48.42 31.08
C LEU A 740 -7.77 47.76 30.19
N PHE A 741 -7.89 46.42 30.23
CA PHE A 741 -8.92 45.71 29.47
C PHE A 741 -10.29 45.81 30.13
N GLU A 742 -10.97 46.93 29.90
CA GLU A 742 -12.26 47.31 30.50
C GLU A 742 -13.31 46.18 30.43
N THR A 743 -13.47 45.55 29.27
CA THR A 743 -14.46 44.49 29.05
C THR A 743 -14.30 43.31 30.02
N GLY A 744 -13.07 42.96 30.39
CA GLY A 744 -12.82 41.89 31.36
C GLY A 744 -13.19 42.28 32.79
N TRP A 745 -12.92 43.54 33.18
CA TRP A 745 -13.32 44.07 34.47
C TRP A 745 -14.84 44.17 34.62
N GLU A 746 -15.53 44.62 33.56
CA GLU A 746 -16.99 44.71 33.52
C GLU A 746 -17.64 43.33 33.63
N ALA A 747 -17.18 42.37 32.82
CA ALA A 747 -17.69 41.01 32.84
C ALA A 747 -17.45 40.32 34.21
N ALA A 748 -16.32 40.57 34.86
CA ALA A 748 -16.05 40.08 36.21
C ALA A 748 -17.02 40.67 37.25
N ALA A 749 -17.30 41.98 37.17
CA ALA A 749 -18.24 42.63 38.08
C ALA A 749 -19.68 42.11 37.89
N GLU A 750 -20.13 41.95 36.64
CA GLU A 750 -21.44 41.36 36.32
C GLU A 750 -21.57 39.92 36.83
N ALA A 751 -20.52 39.11 36.68
CA ALA A 751 -20.50 37.74 37.18
C ALA A 751 -20.55 37.70 38.72
N TYR A 752 -19.84 38.58 39.43
CA TYR A 752 -19.97 38.69 40.89
C TYR A 752 -21.37 39.14 41.34
N GLU A 753 -22.04 40.03 40.60
CA GLU A 753 -23.43 40.42 40.89
C GLU A 753 -24.39 39.25 40.71
N GLN A 754 -24.23 38.46 39.65
CA GLN A 754 -25.01 37.24 39.43
C GLN A 754 -24.78 36.18 40.51
N ALA A 755 -23.58 36.14 41.10
CA ALA A 755 -23.28 35.30 42.26
C ALA A 755 -23.80 35.86 43.61
N GLY A 756 -24.37 37.08 43.63
CA GLY A 756 -24.81 37.76 44.86
C GLY A 756 -23.68 38.39 45.68
N LEU A 757 -22.47 38.48 45.13
CA LEU A 757 -21.26 39.00 45.77
C LEU A 757 -21.06 40.49 45.47
N PHE A 758 -22.06 41.33 45.78
CA PHE A 758 -22.10 42.76 45.42
C PHE A 758 -20.90 43.58 45.89
N HIS A 759 -20.33 43.24 47.05
CA HIS A 759 -19.15 43.94 47.57
C HIS A 759 -17.91 43.74 46.66
N LEU A 760 -17.72 42.53 46.12
CA LEU A 760 -16.64 42.24 45.18
C LEU A 760 -16.89 42.94 43.85
N ALA A 761 -18.13 42.94 43.35
CA ALA A 761 -18.48 43.67 42.12
C ALA A 761 -18.19 45.18 42.23
N GLN A 762 -18.54 45.80 43.35
CA GLN A 762 -18.23 47.21 43.60
C GLN A 762 -16.71 47.44 43.68
N GLN A 763 -15.97 46.57 44.39
CA GLN A 763 -14.52 46.64 44.47
C GLN A 763 -13.85 46.51 43.09
N THR A 764 -14.30 45.58 42.25
CA THR A 764 -13.84 45.39 40.87
C THR A 764 -14.02 46.67 40.04
N ARG A 765 -15.19 47.31 40.11
CA ARG A 765 -15.45 48.57 39.38
C ARG A 765 -14.62 49.74 39.90
N THR A 766 -14.51 49.89 41.23
CA THR A 766 -13.66 50.94 41.83
C THR A 766 -12.20 50.77 41.45
N THR A 767 -11.71 49.54 41.37
CA THR A 767 -10.32 49.24 40.94
C THR A 767 -10.10 49.65 39.48
N LEU A 768 -11.03 49.31 38.57
CA LEU A 768 -10.97 49.76 37.19
C LEU A 768 -10.94 51.29 37.09
N GLN A 769 -11.82 51.98 37.82
CA GLN A 769 -11.89 53.44 37.80
C GLN A 769 -10.55 54.07 38.23
N GLN A 770 -9.93 53.55 39.30
CA GLN A 770 -8.62 54.02 39.76
C GLN A 770 -7.51 53.80 38.73
N LEU A 771 -7.52 52.67 38.01
CA LEU A 771 -6.55 52.38 36.95
C LEU A 771 -6.73 53.33 35.76
N LEU A 772 -7.96 53.59 35.33
CA LEU A 772 -8.24 54.53 34.25
C LEU A 772 -7.85 55.96 34.64
N GLU A 773 -8.20 56.42 35.85
CA GLU A 773 -7.79 57.73 36.35
C GLU A 773 -6.26 57.89 36.38
N ALA A 774 -5.52 56.83 36.73
CA ALA A 774 -4.06 56.85 36.76
C ALA A 774 -3.39 56.90 35.37
N GLU A 775 -3.99 56.29 34.35
CA GLU A 775 -3.46 56.32 32.97
C GLU A 775 -3.69 57.68 32.29
N PHE A 776 -4.77 58.38 32.65
CA PHE A 776 -5.13 59.69 32.07
C PHE A 776 -4.69 60.91 32.91
N SER A 777 -3.99 60.70 34.03
CA SER A 777 -3.38 61.74 34.87
C SER A 777 -1.91 61.94 34.54
#